data_AF-A0A4Q4T1G2-F1
#
_entry.id   AF-A0A4Q4T1G2-F1
#
_cell.length_a   1.000
_cell.length_b   1.000
_cell.length_c   1.000
_cell.angle_alpha   90.00
_cell.angle_beta   90.00
_cell.angle_gamma   90.00
#
_symmetry.space_group_name_H-M   'P 1'
#
loop_
_entity.id
_entity.type
_entity.pdbx_description
1 polymer ?
#
loop_
_entity_poly.entity_id
_entity_poly.type
_entity_poly.pdbx_seq_one_letter_code
_entity_poly.pdbx_strand_id
1 'polypeptide(L)'
;MPPNRGLAETSDDPIPRPTDEPERIKVLPEGRHFTARGVAVGLLIGLVICFSNMYFGLQTGWISMMTMPASLMGFGIFKLLARHLAFPFSPVENVLVQSVAGGMAIVPLGCGFVGVIPAMEDLLKPSEQGPLHLSMWKLIIWSLGLCYFGVIFAVPLRRQVIIREQLKFPSGFSTAVLIGVLHGKGHTEASGTLDPSKAATFGSLALENRPLVEAQGADDEDVLVDPVGGPHRIKEEQKYNWKRNIRLLLITFGISGAYTICTYFLPILRNLPIFGTVAADTWLWTLNPSLAYVGQGIIMGPETTIHMLLGAILGWAVLSPLAKNRGWALGPIDDWETGSKGWIVWTSLAIMLADAVISLSFIAFGAAVQYTPALVMVANQQYDRSGLKDLFGRRSSGYTAIETEDVDSRPTTGNRDSTSTAGDVDLLPDPAFEPRHDRALKAWDHDDAPPEQLVGGKIVSIGLVGSILFCVASIYITFGDLVPLYATFIAVLMALILSIMGVRALGETDLNPVSGISKLAQLFFALIIPQSHKSSVLINLVAGAVSEAGAMQAGDLMQDLKTGHLLGAAPNAQFWGQVIGATVGAVVSAFIYRLYTSVYEVPGDLFQVPTAFVWIFTARLVTGEGLPRMAREFAIGAAALFAIFTVLRTRGAGRAAWHPYVPGGIAVAVGMYNVPSFTLARTVGGLANWYWRVHLGREDTPLIVLASGFILGEGFLSIVNLILQSLRFKLPISLRMTTYQYTPLSREEFEIRLLNLQPGEFFDPIRVTLKNTFIPLGPASVLTPYDREVEDEDEWEDEDEEPPIYPSYEALSKTSRD
;
A
#
# COMPACT_ATOMS: atom_id res chain seq x y z
N MET A 1 43.10 -66.24 -51.33
CA MET A 1 44.27 -65.88 -50.50
C MET A 1 44.39 -64.36 -50.46
N PRO A 2 44.65 -63.75 -49.29
CA PRO A 2 44.73 -62.29 -49.04
C PRO A 2 46.13 -61.74 -49.46
N PRO A 3 46.60 -60.50 -49.13
CA PRO A 3 46.03 -59.40 -48.32
C PRO A 3 46.22 -57.92 -48.84
N ASN A 4 45.32 -57.03 -48.42
CA ASN A 4 45.51 -55.83 -47.58
C ASN A 4 46.61 -54.76 -47.89
N ARG A 5 46.23 -53.48 -48.09
CA ARG A 5 46.48 -52.34 -47.15
C ARG A 5 46.05 -50.98 -47.73
N GLY A 6 45.55 -50.13 -46.83
CA GLY A 6 44.82 -48.88 -47.04
C GLY A 6 45.47 -47.78 -47.88
N LEU A 7 44.58 -47.02 -48.55
CA LEU A 7 44.84 -45.69 -49.08
C LEU A 7 44.08 -44.70 -48.21
N ALA A 8 44.80 -43.69 -47.72
CA ALA A 8 44.23 -42.50 -47.13
C ALA A 8 43.70 -41.61 -48.27
N GLU A 9 42.39 -41.43 -48.34
CA GLU A 9 41.77 -40.42 -49.20
C GLU A 9 41.44 -39.17 -48.37
N THR A 10 42.02 -38.08 -48.83
CA THR A 10 41.73 -36.69 -48.49
C THR A 10 40.29 -36.35 -48.85
N SER A 11 39.48 -35.95 -47.87
CA SER A 11 38.22 -35.23 -48.09
C SER A 11 38.38 -33.81 -47.54
N ASP A 12 38.48 -32.85 -48.47
CA ASP A 12 38.17 -31.45 -48.22
C ASP A 12 36.66 -31.32 -48.03
N ASP A 13 36.18 -31.51 -46.79
CA ASP A 13 34.85 -31.05 -46.39
C ASP A 13 34.97 -29.64 -45.78
N PRO A 14 34.23 -28.63 -46.27
CA PRO A 14 34.26 -27.31 -45.68
C PRO A 14 33.64 -27.35 -44.28
N ILE A 15 34.41 -26.89 -43.28
CA ILE A 15 33.96 -26.66 -41.91
C ILE A 15 32.66 -25.85 -41.96
N PRO A 16 31.54 -26.35 -41.38
CA PRO A 16 30.29 -25.61 -41.40
C PRO A 16 30.43 -24.34 -40.57
N ARG A 17 30.04 -23.20 -41.15
CA ARG A 17 29.91 -21.93 -40.43
C ARG A 17 28.82 -22.09 -39.36
N PRO A 18 28.93 -21.45 -38.19
CA PRO A 18 27.84 -21.38 -37.23
C PRO A 18 26.81 -20.38 -37.76
N THR A 19 25.92 -20.84 -38.63
CA THR A 19 24.69 -20.14 -39.01
C THR A 19 23.53 -21.07 -38.76
N ASP A 20 22.52 -20.52 -38.09
CA ASP A 20 21.23 -21.11 -37.74
C ASP A 20 21.20 -21.85 -36.38
N GLU A 21 21.48 -21.11 -35.29
CA GLU A 21 20.62 -21.30 -34.11
C GLU A 21 19.19 -21.02 -34.58
N PRO A 22 18.21 -21.92 -34.35
CA PRO A 22 16.83 -21.61 -34.67
C PRO A 22 16.46 -20.37 -33.87
N GLU A 23 16.22 -19.27 -34.58
CA GLU A 23 15.71 -18.03 -34.02
C GLU A 23 14.54 -18.42 -33.12
N ARG A 24 14.68 -18.30 -31.79
CA ARG A 24 13.58 -18.58 -30.86
C ARG A 24 12.50 -17.57 -31.17
N ILE A 25 11.60 -17.91 -32.09
CA ILE A 25 10.38 -17.16 -32.34
C ILE A 25 9.59 -17.26 -31.04
N LYS A 26 9.70 -16.22 -30.19
CA LYS A 26 8.82 -16.03 -29.04
C LYS A 26 7.42 -15.92 -29.60
N VAL A 27 6.68 -17.03 -29.61
CA VAL A 27 5.26 -17.05 -29.97
C VAL A 27 4.54 -16.26 -28.87
N LEU A 28 4.32 -14.97 -29.14
CA LEU A 28 3.54 -14.10 -28.27
C LEU A 28 2.14 -14.71 -28.15
N PRO A 29 1.56 -14.78 -26.94
CA PRO A 29 0.27 -15.40 -26.74
C PRO A 29 -0.78 -14.74 -27.63
N GLU A 30 -1.46 -15.53 -28.47
CA GLU A 30 -2.54 -15.10 -29.33
C GLU A 30 -3.61 -14.35 -28.49
N GLY A 31 -3.80 -13.06 -28.75
CA GLY A 31 -4.79 -12.25 -28.05
C GLY A 31 -4.63 -10.76 -28.28
N ARG A 32 -5.73 -10.01 -28.21
CA ARG A 32 -5.69 -8.54 -28.28
C ARG A 32 -5.29 -7.99 -26.91
N HIS A 33 -4.10 -7.39 -26.83
CA HIS A 33 -3.57 -6.83 -25.57
C HIS A 33 -4.35 -5.60 -25.08
N PHE A 34 -4.93 -4.82 -26.00
CA PHE A 34 -5.75 -3.65 -25.67
C PHE A 34 -7.13 -3.77 -26.33
N THR A 35 -8.20 -3.77 -25.53
CA THR A 35 -9.58 -3.88 -26.04
C THR A 35 -10.52 -2.91 -25.32
N ALA A 36 -11.45 -2.31 -26.06
CA ALA A 36 -12.45 -1.41 -25.48
C ALA A 36 -13.36 -2.13 -24.47
N ARG A 37 -13.71 -3.39 -24.73
CA ARG A 37 -14.51 -4.22 -23.81
C ARG A 37 -13.74 -4.54 -22.52
N GLY A 38 -12.44 -4.79 -22.60
CA GLY A 38 -11.59 -5.02 -21.44
C GLY A 38 -11.48 -3.76 -20.57
N VAL A 39 -11.29 -2.59 -21.20
CA VAL A 39 -11.32 -1.30 -20.50
C VAL A 39 -12.68 -1.06 -19.82
N ALA A 40 -13.80 -1.27 -20.52
CA ALA A 40 -15.13 -1.05 -19.96
C ALA A 40 -15.41 -1.96 -18.75
N VAL A 41 -15.07 -3.25 -18.83
CA VAL A 41 -15.21 -4.20 -17.71
C VAL A 41 -14.25 -3.85 -16.58
N GLY A 42 -13.02 -3.46 -16.89
CA GLY A 42 -12.03 -3.01 -15.92
C GLY A 42 -12.51 -1.78 -15.13
N LEU A 43 -13.07 -0.78 -15.80
CA LEU A 43 -13.65 0.39 -15.16
C LEU A 43 -14.89 0.05 -14.30
N LEU A 44 -15.74 -0.87 -14.75
CA LEU A 44 -16.89 -1.33 -13.97
C LEU A 44 -16.45 -2.02 -12.66
N ILE A 45 -15.45 -2.89 -12.73
CA ILE A 45 -14.87 -3.56 -11.57
C ILE A 45 -14.15 -2.54 -10.67
N GLY A 46 -13.36 -1.64 -11.27
CA GLY A 46 -12.66 -0.57 -10.58
C GLY A 46 -13.61 0.34 -9.81
N LEU A 47 -14.80 0.65 -10.35
CA LEU A 47 -15.83 1.42 -9.65
C LEU A 47 -16.29 0.75 -8.36
N VAL A 48 -16.56 -0.55 -8.40
CA VAL A 48 -16.97 -1.33 -7.21
C VAL A 48 -15.86 -1.32 -6.16
N ILE A 49 -14.62 -1.53 -6.57
CA ILE A 49 -13.47 -1.52 -5.66
C ILE A 49 -13.24 -0.11 -5.09
N CYS A 50 -13.43 0.94 -5.89
CA CYS A 50 -13.27 2.33 -5.47
C CYS A 50 -14.24 2.71 -4.34
N PHE A 51 -15.51 2.28 -4.42
CA PHE A 51 -16.46 2.44 -3.31
C PHE A 51 -15.99 1.71 -2.05
N SER A 52 -15.59 0.45 -2.19
CA SER A 52 -15.06 -0.35 -1.07
C SER A 52 -13.85 0.32 -0.41
N ASN A 53 -12.88 0.78 -1.22
CA ASN A 53 -11.67 1.42 -0.72
C ASN A 53 -11.95 2.79 -0.08
N MET A 54 -12.89 3.58 -0.61
CA MET A 54 -13.28 4.82 0.07
C MET A 54 -13.92 4.53 1.42
N TYR A 55 -14.85 3.58 1.47
CA TYR A 55 -15.53 3.18 2.71
C TYR A 55 -14.54 2.70 3.78
N PHE A 56 -13.74 1.67 3.50
CA PHE A 56 -12.79 1.14 4.49
C PHE A 56 -11.63 2.09 4.81
N GLY A 57 -11.24 2.91 3.84
CA GLY A 57 -10.20 3.92 4.02
C GLY A 57 -10.64 5.01 5.00
N LEU A 58 -11.86 5.54 4.87
CA LEU A 58 -12.40 6.51 5.83
C LEU A 58 -12.67 5.91 7.22
N GLN A 59 -13.03 4.63 7.30
CA GLN A 59 -13.28 3.96 8.58
C GLN A 59 -12.00 3.65 9.36
N THR A 60 -11.00 3.09 8.67
CA THR A 60 -9.88 2.41 9.34
C THR A 60 -8.51 2.76 8.77
N GLY A 61 -8.46 3.63 7.76
CA GLY A 61 -7.22 4.00 7.09
C GLY A 61 -6.62 2.95 6.17
N TRP A 62 -7.34 1.86 5.89
CA TRP A 62 -6.85 0.73 5.09
C TRP A 62 -7.55 0.63 3.73
N ILE A 63 -6.78 0.34 2.69
CA ILE A 63 -7.26 0.07 1.33
C ILE A 63 -6.53 -1.14 0.71
N SER A 64 -7.09 -1.70 -0.36
CA SER A 64 -6.46 -2.80 -1.10
C SER A 64 -6.47 -2.56 -2.61
N MET A 65 -5.40 -3.00 -3.27
CA MET A 65 -5.28 -2.96 -4.74
C MET A 65 -6.26 -3.94 -5.43
N MET A 66 -6.60 -5.05 -4.77
CA MET A 66 -7.59 -6.05 -5.22
C MET A 66 -7.42 -6.54 -6.69
N THR A 67 -6.17 -6.64 -7.18
CA THR A 67 -5.85 -7.05 -8.56
C THR A 67 -6.25 -8.49 -8.87
N MET A 68 -5.95 -9.43 -7.96
CA MET A 68 -6.32 -10.83 -8.09
C MET A 68 -7.86 -11.02 -8.14
N PRO A 69 -8.66 -10.41 -7.24
CA PRO A 69 -10.12 -10.39 -7.36
C PRO A 69 -10.64 -9.73 -8.63
N ALA A 70 -10.03 -8.62 -9.06
CA ALA A 70 -10.42 -7.94 -10.30
C ALA A 70 -10.28 -8.87 -11.51
N SER A 71 -9.17 -9.60 -11.61
CA SER A 71 -8.95 -10.62 -12.64
C SER A 71 -9.98 -11.77 -12.59
N LEU A 72 -10.33 -12.25 -11.39
CA LEU A 72 -11.33 -13.31 -11.23
C LEU A 72 -12.73 -12.84 -11.66
N MET A 73 -13.12 -11.61 -11.28
CA MET A 73 -14.39 -11.01 -11.68
C MET A 73 -14.43 -10.75 -13.19
N GLY A 74 -13.34 -10.23 -13.76
CA GLY A 74 -13.19 -10.03 -15.20
C GLY A 74 -13.43 -11.33 -15.96
N PHE A 75 -12.73 -12.40 -15.57
CA PHE A 75 -12.95 -13.74 -16.12
C PHE A 75 -14.39 -14.21 -15.99
N GLY A 76 -15.01 -14.03 -14.81
CA GLY A 76 -16.41 -14.39 -14.56
C GLY A 76 -17.40 -13.69 -15.50
N ILE A 77 -17.26 -12.38 -15.66
CA ILE A 77 -18.10 -11.54 -16.52
C ILE A 77 -17.97 -11.99 -17.98
N PHE A 78 -16.74 -12.11 -18.50
CA PHE A 78 -16.52 -12.54 -19.88
C PHE A 78 -16.94 -13.99 -20.11
N LYS A 79 -16.86 -14.87 -19.10
CA LYS A 79 -17.36 -16.24 -19.19
C LYS A 79 -18.88 -16.30 -19.28
N LEU A 80 -19.59 -15.46 -18.51
CA LEU A 80 -21.04 -15.32 -18.59
C LEU A 80 -21.48 -14.77 -19.95
N LEU A 81 -20.72 -13.80 -20.46
CA LEU A 81 -20.98 -13.17 -21.75
C LEU A 81 -20.43 -13.96 -22.95
N ALA A 82 -19.78 -15.11 -22.75
CA ALA A 82 -19.02 -15.82 -23.77
C ALA A 82 -19.80 -16.09 -25.07
N ARG A 83 -21.12 -16.33 -24.98
CA ARG A 83 -22.00 -16.54 -26.14
C ARG A 83 -22.20 -15.29 -27.02
N HIS A 84 -21.97 -14.11 -26.44
CA HIS A 84 -22.17 -12.81 -27.08
C HIS A 84 -20.85 -12.15 -27.48
N LEU A 85 -19.70 -12.79 -27.21
CA LEU A 85 -18.39 -12.24 -27.54
C LEU A 85 -18.03 -12.54 -28.99
N ALA A 86 -17.64 -11.50 -29.73
CA ALA A 86 -17.15 -11.65 -31.11
C ALA A 86 -15.83 -12.43 -31.21
N PHE A 87 -15.02 -12.44 -30.15
CA PHE A 87 -13.76 -13.17 -30.05
C PHE A 87 -13.52 -13.62 -28.60
N PRO A 88 -12.78 -14.72 -28.35
CA PRO A 88 -12.59 -15.25 -27.00
C PRO A 88 -11.87 -14.26 -26.09
N PHE A 89 -12.15 -14.33 -24.78
CA PHE A 89 -11.44 -13.57 -23.76
C PHE A 89 -10.11 -14.26 -23.47
N SER A 90 -8.99 -13.54 -23.63
CA SER A 90 -7.64 -14.10 -23.51
C SER A 90 -6.99 -13.78 -22.15
N PRO A 91 -5.91 -14.48 -21.76
CA PRO A 91 -5.14 -14.15 -20.57
C PRO A 91 -4.62 -12.70 -20.58
N VAL A 92 -4.09 -12.25 -21.71
CA VAL A 92 -3.53 -10.89 -21.86
C VAL A 92 -4.60 -9.81 -21.81
N GLU A 93 -5.83 -10.11 -22.25
CA GLU A 93 -6.97 -9.20 -22.09
C GLU A 93 -7.43 -9.15 -20.62
N ASN A 94 -7.28 -10.24 -19.86
CA ASN A 94 -7.55 -10.24 -18.43
C ASN A 94 -6.54 -9.41 -17.63
N VAL A 95 -5.27 -9.42 -18.06
CA VAL A 95 -4.26 -8.51 -17.52
C VAL A 95 -4.67 -7.05 -17.76
N LEU A 96 -5.16 -6.69 -18.95
CA LEU A 96 -5.69 -5.35 -19.21
C LEU A 96 -6.86 -4.99 -18.27
N VAL A 97 -7.84 -5.89 -18.10
CA VAL A 97 -8.98 -5.67 -17.20
C VAL A 97 -8.48 -5.38 -15.78
N GLN A 98 -7.52 -6.18 -15.31
CA GLN A 98 -6.92 -6.04 -13.99
C GLN A 98 -6.16 -4.72 -13.85
N SER A 99 -5.38 -4.30 -14.85
CA SER A 99 -4.64 -3.02 -14.79
C SER A 99 -5.54 -1.80 -14.79
N VAL A 100 -6.61 -1.81 -15.59
CA VAL A 100 -7.60 -0.73 -15.59
C VAL A 100 -8.33 -0.66 -14.24
N ALA A 101 -8.74 -1.81 -13.70
CA ALA A 101 -9.40 -1.87 -12.40
C ALA A 101 -8.49 -1.43 -11.26
N GLY A 102 -7.23 -1.90 -11.24
CA GLY A 102 -6.21 -1.55 -10.25
C GLY A 102 -5.90 -0.05 -10.25
N GLY A 103 -5.61 0.52 -11.43
CA GLY A 103 -5.34 1.95 -11.57
C GLY A 103 -6.47 2.85 -11.09
N MET A 104 -7.73 2.41 -11.22
CA MET A 104 -8.89 3.12 -10.67
C MET A 104 -9.04 2.91 -9.15
N ALA A 105 -8.84 1.68 -8.67
CA ALA A 105 -9.08 1.26 -7.30
C ALA A 105 -8.18 1.97 -6.27
N ILE A 106 -6.95 2.33 -6.64
CA ILE A 106 -5.96 2.91 -5.71
C ILE A 106 -6.13 4.42 -5.51
N VAL A 107 -6.89 5.10 -6.36
CA VAL A 107 -7.05 6.56 -6.35
C VAL A 107 -7.58 7.13 -5.02
N PRO A 108 -8.50 6.50 -4.27
CA PRO A 108 -8.90 6.97 -2.95
C PRO A 108 -7.74 7.22 -1.98
N LEU A 109 -6.71 6.36 -1.98
CA LEU A 109 -5.49 6.58 -1.21
C LEU A 109 -4.51 7.49 -1.96
N GLY A 110 -4.25 7.21 -3.25
CA GLY A 110 -3.26 7.93 -4.04
C GLY A 110 -3.51 9.43 -4.18
N CYS A 111 -4.77 9.86 -4.13
CA CYS A 111 -5.15 11.29 -4.13
C CYS A 111 -5.47 11.85 -2.73
N GLY A 112 -5.28 11.06 -1.68
CA GLY A 112 -5.40 11.49 -0.29
C GLY A 112 -6.82 11.59 0.27
N PHE A 113 -7.86 11.05 -0.40
CA PHE A 113 -9.26 11.14 0.04
C PHE A 113 -9.54 10.46 1.38
N VAL A 114 -8.71 9.49 1.77
CA VAL A 114 -8.84 8.73 3.02
C VAL A 114 -7.97 9.30 4.16
N GLY A 115 -7.20 10.36 3.92
CA GLY A 115 -6.23 10.89 4.87
C GLY A 115 -5.98 12.39 4.72
N VAL A 116 -5.22 12.78 3.69
CA VAL A 116 -4.78 14.16 3.46
C VAL A 116 -5.96 15.12 3.25
N ILE A 117 -6.95 14.75 2.44
CA ILE A 117 -8.09 15.63 2.16
C ILE A 117 -8.94 15.84 3.41
N PRO A 118 -9.41 14.82 4.16
CA PRO A 118 -10.07 15.04 5.45
C PRO A 118 -9.19 15.84 6.44
N ALA A 119 -7.87 15.63 6.44
CA ALA A 119 -6.97 16.44 7.28
C ALA A 119 -7.01 17.94 6.91
N MET A 120 -7.13 18.26 5.62
CA MET A 120 -7.24 19.64 5.14
C MET A 120 -8.63 20.24 5.34
N GLU A 121 -9.69 19.47 5.07
CA GLU A 121 -11.08 19.97 5.12
C GLU A 121 -11.62 20.05 6.55
N ASP A 122 -11.23 19.13 7.43
CA ASP A 122 -11.88 18.96 8.73
C ASP A 122 -10.94 19.17 9.92
N LEU A 123 -9.61 19.00 9.76
CA LEU A 123 -8.66 19.01 10.88
C LEU A 123 -7.72 20.22 10.94
N LEU A 124 -7.57 21.00 9.88
CA LEU A 124 -6.74 22.21 9.88
C LEU A 124 -7.38 23.31 10.75
N LYS A 125 -6.56 23.93 11.62
CA LYS A 125 -6.99 25.04 12.49
C LYS A 125 -7.07 26.36 11.70
N PRO A 126 -7.85 27.35 12.17
CA PRO A 126 -7.83 28.72 11.64
C PRO A 126 -6.44 29.37 11.61
N SER A 127 -5.59 29.06 12.59
CA SER A 127 -4.19 29.52 12.63
C SER A 127 -3.33 28.95 11.49
N GLU A 128 -3.72 27.80 10.94
CA GLU A 128 -3.02 27.04 9.90
C GLU A 128 -3.62 27.27 8.50
N GLN A 129 -4.47 28.30 8.33
CA GLN A 129 -5.23 28.60 7.10
C GLN A 129 -6.34 27.59 6.76
N GLY A 130 -6.90 26.88 7.75
CA GLY A 130 -8.07 25.99 7.54
C GLY A 130 -9.26 26.31 8.45
N PRO A 131 -10.32 25.48 8.40
CA PRO A 131 -10.54 24.36 7.48
C PRO A 131 -10.62 24.79 6.00
N LEU A 132 -10.11 23.97 5.09
CA LEU A 132 -10.12 24.23 3.65
C LEU A 132 -11.20 23.41 2.94
N HIS A 133 -12.39 23.98 2.74
CA HIS A 133 -13.44 23.31 1.97
C HIS A 133 -13.17 23.41 0.45
N LEU A 134 -12.70 22.31 -0.15
CA LEU A 134 -12.36 22.24 -1.57
C LEU A 134 -13.58 21.86 -2.40
N SER A 135 -14.15 22.78 -3.18
CA SER A 135 -15.25 22.46 -4.11
C SER A 135 -14.96 21.23 -4.99
N MET A 136 -16.00 20.51 -5.42
CA MET A 136 -15.85 19.26 -6.21
C MET A 136 -14.89 19.38 -7.40
N TRP A 137 -14.92 20.50 -8.15
CA TRP A 137 -14.02 20.70 -9.29
C TRP A 137 -12.55 20.81 -8.87
N LYS A 138 -12.26 21.41 -7.71
CA LYS A 138 -10.91 21.50 -7.14
C LYS A 138 -10.39 20.14 -6.75
N LEU A 139 -11.22 19.30 -6.13
CA LEU A 139 -10.86 17.91 -5.82
C LEU A 139 -10.54 17.12 -7.10
N ILE A 140 -11.33 17.28 -8.15
CA ILE A 140 -11.08 16.62 -9.45
C ILE A 140 -9.75 17.08 -10.04
N ILE A 141 -9.49 18.39 -10.09
CA ILE A 141 -8.25 18.93 -10.65
C ILE A 141 -7.04 18.48 -9.82
N TRP A 142 -7.11 18.57 -8.50
CA TRP A 142 -6.12 18.03 -7.58
C TRP A 142 -5.80 16.56 -7.90
N SER A 143 -6.82 15.71 -7.99
CA SER A 143 -6.65 14.29 -8.26
C SER A 143 -6.04 14.01 -9.63
N LEU A 144 -6.52 14.69 -10.67
CA LEU A 144 -5.96 14.55 -12.01
C LEU A 144 -4.47 14.94 -12.03
N GLY A 145 -4.10 16.03 -11.36
CA GLY A 145 -2.70 16.47 -11.26
C GLY A 145 -1.78 15.40 -10.67
N LEU A 146 -2.28 14.63 -9.69
CA LEU A 146 -1.49 13.61 -9.01
C LEU A 146 -1.37 12.29 -9.79
N CYS A 147 -2.31 11.95 -10.67
CA CYS A 147 -2.48 10.61 -11.26
C CYS A 147 -1.48 10.18 -12.35
N TYR A 148 -0.61 11.05 -12.83
CA TYR A 148 0.13 10.79 -14.07
C TYR A 148 1.64 10.62 -13.90
N PHE A 149 2.29 11.48 -13.12
CA PHE A 149 3.75 11.55 -13.09
C PHE A 149 4.38 10.25 -12.54
N GLY A 150 3.73 9.62 -11.55
CA GLY A 150 4.18 8.34 -10.97
C GLY A 150 4.06 7.19 -11.97
N VAL A 151 2.92 7.08 -12.66
CA VAL A 151 2.70 6.06 -13.72
C VAL A 151 3.73 6.20 -14.85
N ILE A 152 3.96 7.42 -15.33
CA ILE A 152 4.90 7.66 -16.44
C ILE A 152 6.34 7.40 -15.99
N PHE A 153 6.70 7.80 -14.77
CA PHE A 153 8.03 7.56 -14.22
C PHE A 153 8.32 6.08 -13.95
N ALA A 154 7.30 5.25 -13.73
CA ALA A 154 7.47 3.82 -13.54
C ALA A 154 7.97 3.11 -14.82
N VAL A 155 7.61 3.61 -16.01
CA VAL A 155 7.97 2.99 -17.30
C VAL A 155 9.47 2.69 -17.44
N PRO A 156 10.41 3.65 -17.24
CA PRO A 156 11.84 3.37 -17.32
C PRO A 156 12.33 2.43 -16.21
N LEU A 157 11.65 2.36 -15.06
CA LEU A 157 12.03 1.48 -13.95
C LEU A 157 11.84 0.00 -14.31
N ARG A 158 10.88 -0.33 -15.18
CA ARG A 158 10.59 -1.72 -15.61
C ARG A 158 11.85 -2.47 -16.05
N ARG A 159 12.67 -1.88 -16.92
CA ARG A 159 13.87 -2.54 -17.44
C ARG A 159 14.84 -2.89 -16.31
N GLN A 160 14.95 -2.01 -15.33
CA GLN A 160 15.84 -2.24 -14.20
C GLN A 160 15.26 -3.28 -13.24
N VAL A 161 14.01 -3.11 -12.78
CA VAL A 161 13.46 -3.90 -11.66
C VAL A 161 12.82 -5.23 -12.07
N ILE A 162 12.27 -5.32 -13.28
CA ILE A 162 11.61 -6.55 -13.77
C ILE A 162 12.55 -7.38 -14.63
N ILE A 163 13.30 -6.76 -15.55
CA ILE A 163 14.12 -7.48 -16.53
C ILE A 163 15.51 -7.79 -15.98
N ARG A 164 16.25 -6.75 -15.54
CA ARG A 164 17.63 -6.90 -15.07
C ARG A 164 17.71 -7.50 -13.67
N GLU A 165 17.01 -6.90 -12.71
CA GLU A 165 17.05 -7.33 -11.30
C GLU A 165 16.12 -8.52 -11.03
N GLN A 166 15.14 -8.78 -11.91
CA GLN A 166 14.14 -9.83 -11.75
C GLN A 166 13.51 -9.86 -10.35
N LEU A 167 13.14 -8.68 -9.83
CA LEU A 167 12.46 -8.61 -8.54
C LEU A 167 11.16 -9.43 -8.57
N LYS A 168 10.77 -9.95 -7.40
CA LYS A 168 9.73 -10.96 -7.27
C LYS A 168 8.34 -10.40 -7.58
N PHE A 169 8.02 -9.24 -7.01
CA PHE A 169 6.67 -8.64 -7.03
C PHE A 169 5.60 -9.69 -6.68
N PRO A 170 5.55 -10.16 -5.41
CA PRO A 170 4.78 -11.36 -5.04
C PRO A 170 3.28 -11.30 -5.37
N SER A 171 2.63 -10.16 -5.20
CA SER A 171 1.22 -9.95 -5.58
C SER A 171 1.02 -10.04 -7.10
N GLY A 172 1.89 -9.39 -7.87
CA GLY A 172 1.87 -9.44 -9.33
C GLY A 172 2.13 -10.86 -9.86
N PHE A 173 3.06 -11.58 -9.24
CA PHE A 173 3.31 -13.00 -9.52
C PHE A 173 2.08 -13.87 -9.22
N SER A 174 1.49 -13.73 -8.04
CA SER A 174 0.31 -14.51 -7.63
C SER A 174 -0.89 -14.25 -8.54
N THR A 175 -1.06 -13.00 -8.99
CA THR A 175 -2.08 -12.60 -9.96
C THR A 175 -1.83 -13.26 -11.33
N ALA A 176 -0.57 -13.33 -11.76
CA ALA A 176 -0.21 -14.01 -13.01
C ALA A 176 -0.54 -15.50 -12.97
N VAL A 177 -0.16 -16.20 -11.89
CA VAL A 177 -0.47 -17.61 -11.69
C VAL A 177 -1.98 -17.83 -11.72
N LEU A 178 -2.77 -17.01 -11.03
CA LEU A 178 -4.23 -17.12 -11.06
C LEU A 178 -4.78 -16.96 -12.48
N ILE A 179 -4.37 -15.94 -13.22
CA ILE A 179 -4.82 -15.72 -14.61
C ILE A 179 -4.45 -16.93 -15.48
N GLY A 180 -3.22 -17.44 -15.34
CA GLY A 180 -2.76 -18.64 -16.05
C GLY A 180 -3.65 -19.85 -15.77
N VAL A 181 -4.00 -20.09 -14.51
CA VAL A 181 -4.91 -21.16 -14.08
C VAL A 181 -6.32 -20.96 -14.63
N LEU A 182 -6.88 -19.74 -14.57
CA LEU A 182 -8.23 -19.44 -15.05
C LEU A 182 -8.38 -19.71 -16.56
N HIS A 183 -7.32 -19.45 -17.33
CA HIS A 183 -7.30 -19.64 -18.77
C HIS A 183 -6.70 -20.99 -19.23
N GLY A 184 -6.39 -21.90 -18.30
CA GLY A 184 -5.95 -23.25 -18.63
C GLY A 184 -4.49 -23.38 -19.11
N LYS A 185 -3.64 -22.37 -18.85
CA LYS A 185 -2.20 -22.38 -19.19
C LYS A 185 -1.30 -22.86 -18.04
N GLY A 186 -1.86 -23.49 -17.01
CA GLY A 186 -1.21 -23.69 -15.71
C GLY A 186 -0.46 -25.01 -15.46
N HIS A 187 -0.50 -26.01 -16.35
CA HIS A 187 0.29 -27.24 -16.17
C HIS A 187 0.58 -27.91 -17.52
N THR A 188 1.84 -27.85 -17.95
CA THR A 188 2.42 -28.80 -18.91
C THR A 188 3.61 -29.46 -18.20
N GLU A 189 3.73 -30.77 -18.36
CA GLU A 189 4.54 -31.71 -17.58
C GLU A 189 5.98 -31.25 -17.33
N ALA A 190 6.31 -30.95 -16.07
CA ALA A 190 7.68 -30.88 -15.60
C ALA A 190 8.13 -32.30 -15.21
N SER A 191 8.74 -33.03 -16.16
CA SER A 191 9.58 -34.19 -15.82
C SER A 191 10.81 -33.68 -15.08
N GLY A 192 10.79 -33.84 -13.75
CA GLY A 192 11.84 -33.37 -12.86
C GLY A 192 11.28 -32.94 -11.51
N THR A 193 10.68 -33.87 -10.78
CA THR A 193 10.38 -33.83 -9.32
C THR A 193 10.35 -32.43 -8.68
N LEU A 194 9.35 -31.63 -9.02
CA LEU A 194 8.89 -30.56 -8.13
C LEU A 194 8.03 -31.22 -7.04
N ASP A 195 8.59 -31.28 -5.84
CA ASP A 195 7.92 -31.78 -4.64
C ASP A 195 6.57 -31.05 -4.45
N PRO A 196 5.41 -31.75 -4.46
CA PRO A 196 4.09 -31.15 -4.31
C PRO A 196 3.93 -30.34 -3.02
N SER A 197 4.75 -30.60 -2.00
CA SER A 197 4.80 -29.79 -0.78
C SER A 197 5.38 -28.37 -1.00
N LYS A 198 6.15 -28.17 -2.08
CA LYS A 198 6.72 -26.88 -2.49
C LYS A 198 5.89 -26.13 -3.53
N ALA A 199 5.01 -26.81 -4.25
CA ALA A 199 4.02 -26.19 -5.15
C ALA A 199 2.82 -25.57 -4.39
N ALA A 200 2.67 -25.91 -3.11
CA ALA A 200 1.56 -25.48 -2.26
C ALA A 200 1.67 -24.06 -1.69
N THR A 201 2.76 -23.32 -1.97
CA THR A 201 2.95 -21.96 -1.44
C THR A 201 3.27 -20.98 -2.58
N PHE A 202 2.42 -19.98 -2.80
CA PHE A 202 2.71 -18.90 -3.77
C PHE A 202 4.03 -18.18 -3.45
N GLY A 203 4.41 -18.13 -2.17
CA GLY A 203 5.71 -17.61 -1.71
C GLY A 203 6.92 -18.50 -2.01
N SER A 204 6.77 -19.83 -2.18
CA SER A 204 7.87 -20.72 -2.58
C SER A 204 8.01 -20.83 -4.10
N LEU A 205 6.90 -20.76 -4.85
CA LEU A 205 6.94 -20.67 -6.32
C LEU A 205 7.49 -19.32 -6.80
N ALA A 206 7.28 -18.23 -6.04
CA ALA A 206 7.91 -16.94 -6.30
C ALA A 206 9.45 -16.94 -6.11
N LEU A 207 10.04 -18.00 -5.54
CA LEU A 207 11.51 -18.15 -5.48
C LEU A 207 12.11 -18.56 -6.83
N GLU A 208 11.33 -19.17 -7.72
CA GLU A 208 11.87 -19.78 -8.94
C GLU A 208 11.88 -18.83 -10.15
N ASN A 209 11.13 -17.72 -10.09
CA ASN A 209 11.26 -16.55 -10.99
C ASN A 209 11.30 -16.84 -12.50
N ARG A 210 10.75 -17.98 -12.95
CA ARG A 210 10.70 -18.36 -14.37
C ARG A 210 9.41 -17.86 -15.03
N PRO A 211 9.47 -17.39 -16.29
CA PRO A 211 8.26 -17.17 -17.08
C PRO A 211 7.50 -18.50 -17.21
N LEU A 212 6.17 -18.48 -17.03
CA LEU A 212 5.30 -19.67 -17.09
C LEU A 212 5.19 -20.29 -18.52
N VAL A 213 6.08 -19.92 -19.44
CA VAL A 213 5.95 -20.14 -20.89
C VAL A 213 7.10 -20.99 -21.47
N GLU A 214 8.10 -21.40 -20.68
CA GLU A 214 9.21 -22.20 -21.23
C GLU A 214 9.04 -23.71 -21.03
N ALA A 215 8.57 -24.42 -22.08
CA ALA A 215 9.07 -25.73 -22.50
C ALA A 215 8.32 -26.22 -23.76
N GLN A 216 8.90 -25.99 -24.94
CA GLN A 216 8.71 -26.86 -26.10
C GLN A 216 10.09 -27.03 -26.76
N GLY A 217 10.61 -28.25 -26.66
CA GLY A 217 11.97 -28.60 -27.07
C GLY A 217 12.49 -29.76 -26.22
N ALA A 218 11.77 -30.88 -26.22
CA ALA A 218 12.34 -32.17 -25.90
C ALA A 218 11.88 -33.09 -27.03
N ASP A 219 12.87 -33.62 -27.74
CA ASP A 219 12.72 -34.39 -28.96
C ASP A 219 11.71 -35.53 -28.79
N ASP A 220 10.88 -35.72 -29.83
CA ASP A 220 10.06 -36.91 -30.02
C ASP A 220 11.00 -38.12 -30.16
N GLU A 221 11.31 -38.82 -29.07
CA GLU A 221 11.60 -40.26 -29.05
C GLU A 221 11.64 -40.79 -27.61
N ASP A 222 10.88 -41.88 -27.39
CA ASP A 222 10.92 -42.79 -26.23
C ASP A 222 10.49 -42.28 -24.84
N VAL A 223 9.17 -42.15 -24.61
CA VAL A 223 8.59 -42.38 -23.27
C VAL A 223 7.32 -43.23 -23.37
N LEU A 224 7.38 -44.42 -22.78
CA LEU A 224 6.26 -45.35 -22.59
C LEU A 224 5.14 -44.67 -21.79
N VAL A 225 4.01 -44.45 -22.45
CA VAL A 225 2.75 -43.99 -21.83
C VAL A 225 2.14 -45.14 -21.03
N ASP A 226 2.01 -44.96 -19.72
CA ASP A 226 1.19 -45.81 -18.85
C ASP A 226 -0.29 -45.38 -18.98
N PRO A 227 -1.23 -46.21 -19.48
CA PRO A 227 -2.52 -45.76 -20.00
C PRO A 227 -3.64 -45.74 -18.95
N VAL A 228 -3.44 -45.12 -17.78
CA VAL A 228 -4.50 -44.96 -16.76
C VAL A 228 -4.56 -43.53 -16.19
N GLY A 229 -4.88 -42.56 -17.04
CA GLY A 229 -5.10 -41.17 -16.58
C GLY A 229 -5.23 -40.16 -17.70
N GLY A 230 -6.20 -40.33 -18.61
CA GLY A 230 -6.28 -39.51 -19.83
C GLY A 230 -6.47 -37.99 -19.59
N PRO A 231 -6.14 -37.16 -20.61
CA PRO A 231 -6.23 -35.68 -20.59
C PRO A 231 -7.63 -35.10 -20.32
N HIS A 232 -8.65 -35.96 -20.27
CA HIS A 232 -10.00 -35.61 -19.85
C HIS A 232 -10.12 -35.31 -18.35
N ARG A 233 -9.34 -35.98 -17.48
CA ARG A 233 -9.44 -35.83 -16.01
C ARG A 233 -8.96 -34.44 -15.55
N ILE A 234 -7.88 -33.93 -16.17
CA ILE A 234 -7.30 -32.61 -15.89
C ILE A 234 -8.23 -31.48 -16.33
N LYS A 235 -8.85 -31.60 -17.51
CA LYS A 235 -9.84 -30.61 -18.00
C LYS A 235 -11.09 -30.55 -17.13
N GLU A 236 -11.52 -31.68 -16.55
CA GLU A 236 -12.68 -31.73 -15.65
C GLU A 236 -12.38 -31.15 -14.26
N GLU A 237 -11.23 -31.46 -13.66
CA GLU A 237 -10.80 -30.88 -12.38
C GLU A 237 -10.59 -29.36 -12.47
N GLN A 238 -10.01 -28.85 -13.57
CA GLN A 238 -9.84 -27.41 -13.82
C GLN A 238 -11.18 -26.67 -14.01
N LYS A 239 -12.12 -27.26 -14.76
CA LYS A 239 -13.47 -26.70 -14.97
C LYS A 239 -14.28 -26.62 -13.68
N TYR A 240 -13.99 -27.51 -12.73
CA TYR A 240 -14.60 -27.55 -11.41
C TYR A 240 -14.05 -26.48 -10.45
N ASN A 241 -12.76 -26.13 -10.55
CA ASN A 241 -12.09 -25.26 -9.57
C ASN A 241 -12.47 -23.77 -9.68
N TRP A 242 -12.53 -23.17 -10.89
CA TRP A 242 -12.90 -21.75 -11.04
C TRP A 242 -14.38 -21.49 -10.74
N LYS A 243 -15.29 -22.41 -11.13
CA LYS A 243 -16.72 -22.31 -10.81
C LYS A 243 -16.94 -22.28 -9.31
N ARG A 244 -16.18 -23.11 -8.59
CA ARG A 244 -16.16 -23.12 -7.12
C ARG A 244 -15.67 -21.77 -6.58
N ASN A 245 -14.59 -21.22 -7.11
CA ASN A 245 -14.05 -19.92 -6.66
C ASN A 245 -15.03 -18.77 -6.93
N ILE A 246 -15.64 -18.69 -8.11
CA ILE A 246 -16.65 -17.64 -8.39
C ILE A 246 -17.89 -17.83 -7.51
N ARG A 247 -18.36 -19.07 -7.35
CA ARG A 247 -19.49 -19.35 -6.44
C ARG A 247 -19.15 -18.97 -5.01
N LEU A 248 -17.94 -19.27 -4.54
CA LEU A 248 -17.46 -18.89 -3.22
C LEU A 248 -17.44 -17.37 -3.06
N LEU A 249 -16.87 -16.64 -4.03
CA LEU A 249 -16.84 -15.18 -4.05
C LEU A 249 -18.25 -14.59 -4.00
N LEU A 250 -19.19 -15.09 -4.80
CA LEU A 250 -20.56 -14.59 -4.82
C LEU A 250 -21.32 -14.89 -3.53
N ILE A 251 -21.11 -16.07 -2.93
CA ILE A 251 -21.72 -16.43 -1.65
C ILE A 251 -21.17 -15.55 -0.53
N THR A 252 -19.84 -15.40 -0.44
CA THR A 252 -19.22 -14.59 0.61
C THR A 252 -19.52 -13.11 0.42
N PHE A 253 -19.61 -12.63 -0.82
CA PHE A 253 -20.14 -11.32 -1.18
C PHE A 253 -21.57 -11.12 -0.67
N GLY A 254 -22.48 -12.07 -0.96
CA GLY A 254 -23.86 -11.99 -0.53
C GLY A 254 -24.02 -12.02 1.00
N ILE A 255 -23.29 -12.90 1.68
CA ILE A 255 -23.30 -13.01 3.16
C ILE A 255 -22.80 -11.72 3.80
N SER A 256 -21.64 -11.22 3.33
CA SER A 256 -21.07 -9.97 3.87
C SER A 256 -21.97 -8.79 3.60
N GLY A 257 -22.51 -8.67 2.38
CA GLY A 257 -23.43 -7.61 2.01
C GLY A 257 -24.72 -7.61 2.83
N ALA A 258 -25.33 -8.79 3.03
CA ALA A 258 -26.51 -8.94 3.87
C ALA A 258 -26.20 -8.55 5.32
N TYR A 259 -25.06 -8.98 5.85
CA TYR A 259 -24.61 -8.58 7.18
C TYR A 259 -24.45 -7.05 7.29
N THR A 260 -23.82 -6.41 6.31
CA THR A 260 -23.65 -4.95 6.25
C THR A 260 -24.98 -4.20 6.28
N ILE A 261 -25.98 -4.64 5.52
CA ILE A 261 -27.32 -4.06 5.55
C ILE A 261 -27.98 -4.29 6.92
N CYS A 262 -27.85 -5.49 7.50
CA CYS A 262 -28.36 -5.76 8.85
C CYS A 262 -27.75 -4.84 9.91
N THR A 263 -26.45 -4.52 9.82
CA THR A 263 -25.80 -3.59 10.77
C THR A 263 -26.33 -2.16 10.70
N TYR A 264 -26.96 -1.77 9.59
CA TYR A 264 -27.64 -0.47 9.49
C TYR A 264 -28.84 -0.41 10.43
N PHE A 265 -29.65 -1.47 10.47
CA PHE A 265 -30.84 -1.55 11.32
C PHE A 265 -30.53 -1.96 12.76
N LEU A 266 -29.42 -2.69 12.97
CA LEU A 266 -28.95 -3.14 14.28
C LEU A 266 -27.53 -2.61 14.56
N PRO A 267 -27.37 -1.31 14.91
CA PRO A 267 -26.05 -0.70 15.13
C PRO A 267 -25.23 -1.37 16.24
N ILE A 268 -25.89 -2.03 17.21
CA ILE A 268 -25.24 -2.78 18.28
C ILE A 268 -24.28 -3.85 17.73
N LEU A 269 -24.57 -4.41 16.55
CA LEU A 269 -23.72 -5.41 15.92
C LEU A 269 -22.33 -4.87 15.57
N ARG A 270 -22.14 -3.54 15.53
CA ARG A 270 -20.83 -2.91 15.25
C ARG A 270 -19.96 -2.74 16.50
N ASN A 271 -20.57 -2.78 17.69
CA ASN A 271 -19.92 -2.48 18.97
C ASN A 271 -20.26 -3.55 20.01
N LEU A 272 -19.90 -4.81 19.75
CA LEU A 272 -20.18 -5.90 20.69
C LEU A 272 -19.26 -5.82 21.91
N PRO A 273 -19.79 -5.73 23.15
CA PRO A 273 -18.98 -5.63 24.36
C PRO A 273 -18.48 -7.01 24.84
N ILE A 274 -17.63 -7.67 24.04
CA ILE A 274 -17.17 -9.05 24.33
C ILE A 274 -16.33 -9.18 25.61
N PHE A 275 -15.75 -8.09 26.10
CA PHE A 275 -14.94 -8.03 27.32
C PHE A 275 -15.69 -7.36 28.50
N GLY A 276 -17.02 -7.21 28.38
CA GLY A 276 -17.85 -6.52 29.37
C GLY A 276 -18.07 -5.04 29.05
N THR A 277 -19.06 -4.43 29.71
CA THR A 277 -19.50 -3.05 29.44
C THR A 277 -18.45 -2.01 29.82
N VAL A 278 -17.74 -2.19 30.93
CA VAL A 278 -16.67 -1.26 31.36
C VAL A 278 -15.53 -1.19 30.32
N ALA A 279 -15.12 -2.32 29.76
CA ALA A 279 -14.08 -2.35 28.75
C ALA A 279 -14.55 -1.69 27.45
N ALA A 280 -15.82 -1.90 27.07
CA ALA A 280 -16.43 -1.33 25.89
C ALA A 280 -16.65 0.19 25.99
N ASP A 281 -17.38 0.64 27.01
CA ASP A 281 -17.86 2.02 27.12
C ASP A 281 -16.78 2.98 27.61
N THR A 282 -15.88 2.51 28.49
CA THR A 282 -14.79 3.35 29.02
C THR A 282 -13.56 3.28 28.12
N TRP A 283 -13.15 2.08 27.69
CA TRP A 283 -11.85 1.85 27.05
C TRP A 283 -11.92 1.48 25.56
N LEU A 284 -13.11 1.54 24.95
CA LEU A 284 -13.35 1.26 23.53
C LEU A 284 -12.97 -0.17 23.09
N TRP A 285 -12.88 -1.11 24.05
CA TRP A 285 -12.66 -2.53 23.78
C TRP A 285 -13.98 -3.21 23.41
N THR A 286 -14.43 -2.95 22.19
CA THR A 286 -15.54 -3.65 21.54
C THR A 286 -15.02 -4.60 20.47
N LEU A 287 -15.87 -5.51 19.99
CA LEU A 287 -15.64 -6.28 18.76
C LEU A 287 -16.60 -5.79 17.70
N ASN A 288 -16.07 -5.43 16.53
CA ASN A 288 -16.85 -5.24 15.31
C ASN A 288 -16.67 -6.48 14.42
N PRO A 289 -17.59 -7.46 14.44
CA PRO A 289 -17.47 -8.69 13.65
C PRO A 289 -17.86 -8.47 12.17
N SER A 290 -17.42 -7.36 11.58
CA SER A 290 -17.46 -7.15 10.13
C SER A 290 -16.66 -8.25 9.43
N LEU A 291 -17.33 -8.92 8.51
CA LEU A 291 -16.70 -9.96 7.69
C LEU A 291 -15.65 -9.37 6.76
N ALA A 292 -15.78 -8.10 6.35
CA ALA A 292 -14.74 -7.43 5.60
C ALA A 292 -13.46 -7.27 6.40
N TYR A 293 -13.51 -6.89 7.69
CA TYR A 293 -12.30 -6.81 8.53
C TYR A 293 -11.66 -8.19 8.72
N VAL A 294 -12.46 -9.25 8.86
CA VAL A 294 -11.95 -10.62 8.83
C VAL A 294 -11.27 -10.92 7.49
N GLY A 295 -11.89 -10.53 6.36
CA GLY A 295 -11.31 -10.65 5.02
C GLY A 295 -9.98 -9.90 4.88
N GLN A 296 -9.90 -8.66 5.38
CA GLN A 296 -8.65 -7.89 5.42
C GLN A 296 -7.58 -8.64 6.21
N GLY A 297 -7.93 -9.16 7.39
CA GLY A 297 -7.05 -9.97 8.21
C GLY A 297 -6.52 -11.23 7.51
N ILE A 298 -7.39 -11.92 6.76
CA ILE A 298 -7.02 -13.09 5.96
C ILE A 298 -5.97 -12.72 4.91
N ILE A 299 -6.14 -11.58 4.24
CA ILE A 299 -5.21 -11.09 3.21
C ILE A 299 -3.89 -10.63 3.83
N MET A 300 -3.94 -9.92 4.96
CA MET A 300 -2.76 -9.41 5.68
C MET A 300 -1.91 -10.52 6.31
N GLY A 301 -2.53 -11.67 6.60
CA GLY A 301 -1.89 -12.83 7.17
C GLY A 301 -1.66 -12.73 8.70
N PRO A 302 -1.25 -13.84 9.32
CA PRO A 302 -1.10 -13.93 10.78
C PRO A 302 0.01 -13.02 11.35
N GLU A 303 1.16 -12.88 10.67
CA GLU A 303 2.28 -12.08 11.18
C GLU A 303 1.85 -10.62 11.38
N THR A 304 1.33 -9.99 10.33
CA THR A 304 0.89 -8.58 10.35
C THR A 304 -0.22 -8.36 11.38
N THR A 305 -1.22 -9.24 11.41
CA THR A 305 -2.38 -9.08 12.28
C THR A 305 -2.05 -9.31 13.76
N ILE A 306 -1.15 -10.23 14.09
CA ILE A 306 -0.66 -10.42 15.46
C ILE A 306 0.16 -9.21 15.92
N HIS A 307 0.99 -8.63 15.07
CA HIS A 307 1.72 -7.39 15.42
C HIS A 307 0.76 -6.21 15.59
N MET A 308 -0.31 -6.11 14.79
CA MET A 308 -1.37 -5.14 15.03
C MET A 308 -2.07 -5.38 16.37
N LEU A 309 -2.39 -6.63 16.73
CA LEU A 309 -2.97 -6.94 18.03
C LEU A 309 -2.03 -6.54 19.17
N LEU A 310 -0.73 -6.81 19.04
CA LEU A 310 0.28 -6.34 19.99
C LEU A 310 0.23 -4.81 20.12
N GLY A 311 0.15 -4.09 19.01
CA GLY A 311 -0.07 -2.65 19.00
C GLY A 311 -1.34 -2.22 19.73
N ALA A 312 -2.46 -2.90 19.50
CA ALA A 312 -3.70 -2.59 20.19
C ALA A 312 -3.60 -2.82 21.70
N ILE A 313 -2.95 -3.90 22.14
CA ILE A 313 -2.70 -4.17 23.55
C ILE A 313 -1.79 -3.10 24.16
N LEU A 314 -0.66 -2.79 23.52
CA LEU A 314 0.28 -1.79 24.03
C LEU A 314 -0.35 -0.39 24.08
N GLY A 315 -1.02 0.03 23.00
CA GLY A 315 -1.67 1.33 22.93
C GLY A 315 -2.88 1.43 23.86
N TRP A 316 -3.87 0.56 23.67
CA TRP A 316 -5.19 0.72 24.30
C TRP A 316 -5.33 0.05 25.66
N ALA A 317 -4.65 -1.09 25.92
CA ALA A 317 -4.75 -1.77 27.21
C ALA A 317 -3.69 -1.32 28.22
N VAL A 318 -2.55 -0.77 27.75
CA VAL A 318 -1.44 -0.36 28.64
C VAL A 318 -1.27 1.15 28.65
N LEU A 319 -0.92 1.77 27.52
CA LEU A 319 -0.54 3.18 27.46
C LEU A 319 -1.72 4.13 27.67
N SER A 320 -2.89 3.82 27.10
CA SER A 320 -4.10 4.65 27.25
C SER A 320 -4.55 4.76 28.72
N PRO A 321 -4.73 3.66 29.47
CA PRO A 321 -5.01 3.73 30.90
C PRO A 321 -3.92 4.40 31.72
N LEU A 322 -2.66 4.15 31.39
CA LEU A 322 -1.53 4.80 32.06
C LEU A 322 -1.58 6.32 31.89
N ALA A 323 -1.78 6.81 30.66
CA ALA A 323 -1.84 8.23 30.34
C ALA A 323 -3.03 8.92 31.03
N LYS A 324 -4.19 8.25 31.06
CA LYS A 324 -5.40 8.76 31.73
C LYS A 324 -5.21 8.82 33.25
N ASN A 325 -4.72 7.75 33.87
CA ASN A 325 -4.53 7.67 35.33
C ASN A 325 -3.42 8.61 35.85
N ARG A 326 -2.41 8.91 35.01
CA ARG A 326 -1.33 9.85 35.35
C ARG A 326 -1.68 11.31 35.04
N GLY A 327 -2.87 11.59 34.53
CA GLY A 327 -3.31 12.94 34.17
C GLY A 327 -2.55 13.55 33.00
N TRP A 328 -1.97 12.73 32.12
CA TRP A 328 -1.30 13.20 30.89
C TRP A 328 -2.29 13.47 29.76
N ALA A 329 -3.43 12.78 29.78
CA ALA A 329 -4.54 12.95 28.85
C ALA A 329 -5.84 13.19 29.65
N LEU A 330 -6.25 14.45 29.76
CA LEU A 330 -7.36 14.86 30.63
C LEU A 330 -8.73 14.67 29.96
N GLY A 331 -8.81 14.74 28.64
CA GLY A 331 -10.05 14.61 27.86
C GLY A 331 -10.65 13.19 27.87
N PRO A 332 -11.87 13.03 27.29
CA PRO A 332 -12.49 11.72 27.10
C PRO A 332 -11.56 10.74 26.38
N ILE A 333 -11.67 9.44 26.65
CA ILE A 333 -10.76 8.44 26.07
C ILE A 333 -10.84 8.42 24.54
N ASP A 334 -12.04 8.63 23.97
CA ASP A 334 -12.28 8.65 22.52
C ASP A 334 -11.89 9.97 21.82
N ASP A 335 -11.42 10.97 22.57
CA ASP A 335 -11.04 12.27 22.01
C ASP A 335 -9.64 12.23 21.37
N TRP A 336 -9.52 12.83 20.19
CA TRP A 336 -8.28 12.86 19.41
C TRP A 336 -7.31 13.96 19.85
N GLU A 337 -7.77 15.03 20.50
CA GLU A 337 -6.90 16.16 20.85
C GLU A 337 -6.39 16.08 22.29
N THR A 338 -7.29 15.89 23.25
CA THR A 338 -7.01 15.94 24.69
C THR A 338 -7.15 14.58 25.38
N GLY A 339 -7.73 13.61 24.67
CA GLY A 339 -7.96 12.24 25.12
C GLY A 339 -6.76 11.32 25.05
N SER A 340 -6.87 10.14 25.68
CA SER A 340 -5.80 9.15 25.68
C SER A 340 -5.63 8.49 24.31
N LYS A 341 -6.68 8.45 23.48
CA LYS A 341 -6.62 8.09 22.05
C LYS A 341 -5.67 9.02 21.29
N GLY A 342 -5.82 10.33 21.42
CA GLY A 342 -4.86 11.30 20.84
C GLY A 342 -3.44 11.10 21.36
N TRP A 343 -3.29 10.87 22.67
CA TRP A 343 -1.98 10.71 23.30
C TRP A 343 -1.19 9.51 22.77
N ILE A 344 -1.83 8.33 22.61
CA ILE A 344 -1.14 7.13 22.12
C ILE A 344 -0.74 7.22 20.64
N VAL A 345 -1.42 8.06 19.85
CA VAL A 345 -1.07 8.30 18.44
C VAL A 345 0.33 8.87 18.32
N TRP A 346 0.76 9.76 19.22
CA TRP A 346 2.14 10.29 19.21
C TRP A 346 3.21 9.21 19.36
N THR A 347 2.95 8.22 20.22
CA THR A 347 3.86 7.09 20.40
C THR A 347 3.85 6.19 19.15
N SER A 348 2.66 5.95 18.59
CA SER A 348 2.50 5.21 17.33
C SER A 348 3.22 5.88 16.15
N LEU A 349 3.09 7.19 16.00
CA LEU A 349 3.76 7.98 14.96
C LEU A 349 5.28 7.87 15.04
N ALA A 350 5.84 7.90 16.26
CA ALA A 350 7.27 7.76 16.47
C ALA A 350 7.77 6.38 16.05
N ILE A 351 7.01 5.31 16.31
CA ILE A 351 7.29 3.96 15.82
C ILE A 351 7.27 3.93 14.29
N MET A 352 6.24 4.49 13.65
CA MET A 352 6.15 4.55 12.18
C MET A 352 7.33 5.29 11.56
N LEU A 353 7.71 6.42 12.16
CA LEU A 353 8.80 7.25 11.66
C LEU A 353 10.14 6.54 11.79
N ALA A 354 10.40 5.90 12.94
CA ALA A 354 11.62 5.12 13.15
C ALA A 354 11.73 3.95 12.18
N ASP A 355 10.65 3.17 12.02
CA ASP A 355 10.60 2.05 11.08
C ASP A 355 10.84 2.52 9.64
N ALA A 356 10.18 3.60 9.22
CA ALA A 356 10.36 4.19 7.90
C ALA A 356 11.79 4.66 7.65
N VAL A 357 12.37 5.44 8.58
CA VAL A 357 13.73 5.97 8.46
C VAL A 357 14.74 4.83 8.37
N ILE A 358 14.65 3.82 9.24
CA ILE A 358 15.61 2.71 9.26
C ILE A 358 15.47 1.84 8.00
N SER A 359 14.25 1.46 7.64
CA SER A 359 13.98 0.64 6.46
C SER A 359 14.47 1.33 5.18
N LEU A 360 14.13 2.61 5.01
CA LEU A 360 14.57 3.38 3.85
C LEU A 360 16.08 3.65 3.88
N SER A 361 16.67 3.94 5.03
CA SER A 361 18.13 4.10 5.15
C SER A 361 18.88 2.84 4.77
N PHE A 362 18.37 1.67 5.15
CA PHE A 362 18.97 0.39 4.76
C PHE A 362 18.90 0.16 3.25
N ILE A 363 17.73 0.41 2.64
CA ILE A 363 17.54 0.30 1.18
C ILE A 363 18.47 1.29 0.45
N ALA A 364 18.53 2.55 0.91
CA ALA A 364 19.37 3.59 0.33
C ALA A 364 20.86 3.26 0.48
N PHE A 365 21.28 2.77 1.65
CA PHE A 365 22.67 2.37 1.89
C PHE A 365 23.07 1.17 1.05
N GLY A 366 22.21 0.15 0.95
CA GLY A 366 22.44 -0.99 0.06
C GLY A 366 22.62 -0.57 -1.39
N ALA A 367 21.75 0.32 -1.88
CA ALA A 367 21.89 0.90 -3.21
C ALA A 367 23.20 1.70 -3.35
N ALA A 368 23.53 2.56 -2.39
CA ALA A 368 24.75 3.34 -2.41
C ALA A 368 25.99 2.43 -2.47
N VAL A 369 26.09 1.40 -1.64
CA VAL A 369 27.23 0.47 -1.65
C VAL A 369 27.35 -0.27 -3.00
N GLN A 370 26.23 -0.64 -3.61
CA GLN A 370 26.21 -1.36 -4.88
C GLN A 370 26.63 -0.48 -6.07
N TYR A 371 26.22 0.79 -6.11
CA TYR A 371 26.44 1.68 -7.26
C TYR A 371 27.61 2.66 -7.09
N THR A 372 28.06 2.94 -5.87
CA THR A 372 29.20 3.85 -5.61
C THR A 372 30.48 3.41 -6.32
N PRO A 373 30.87 2.12 -6.35
CA PRO A 373 32.09 1.70 -7.07
C PRO A 373 32.03 2.01 -8.57
N ALA A 374 30.87 1.82 -9.20
CA ALA A 374 30.67 2.11 -10.62
C ALA A 374 30.68 3.63 -10.91
N LEU A 375 30.00 4.42 -10.07
CA LEU A 375 29.99 5.88 -10.18
C LEU A 375 31.38 6.49 -9.95
N VAL A 376 32.11 6.02 -8.95
CA VAL A 376 33.49 6.44 -8.66
C VAL A 376 34.43 6.08 -9.81
N MET A 377 34.25 4.90 -10.43
CA MET A 377 35.04 4.51 -11.60
C MET A 377 34.77 5.42 -12.81
N VAL A 378 33.51 5.76 -13.09
CA VAL A 378 33.13 6.68 -14.18
C VAL A 378 33.60 8.11 -13.90
N ALA A 379 33.45 8.59 -12.65
CA ALA A 379 33.92 9.90 -12.23
C ALA A 379 35.45 10.00 -12.29
N ASN A 380 36.18 8.96 -11.89
CA ASN A 380 37.63 8.89 -12.04
C ASN A 380 38.05 8.86 -13.52
N GLN A 381 37.33 8.14 -14.38
CA GLN A 381 37.58 8.15 -15.83
C GLN A 381 37.30 9.50 -16.48
N GLN A 382 36.26 10.22 -16.05
CA GLN A 382 35.98 11.59 -16.52
C GLN A 382 36.97 12.62 -15.93
N TYR A 383 37.42 12.43 -14.69
CA TYR A 383 38.45 13.26 -14.06
C TYR A 383 39.81 13.07 -14.75
N ASP A 384 40.19 11.84 -15.10
CA ASP A 384 41.42 11.57 -15.86
C ASP A 384 41.33 12.05 -17.33
N ARG A 385 40.12 12.07 -17.93
CA ARG A 385 39.91 12.61 -19.30
C ARG A 385 39.80 14.13 -19.37
N SER A 386 39.42 14.81 -18.29
CA SER A 386 39.11 16.25 -18.31
C SER A 386 40.34 17.16 -18.17
N GLY A 387 41.57 16.60 -18.13
CA GLY A 387 42.81 17.39 -18.08
C GLY A 387 42.98 18.25 -16.83
N LEU A 388 42.07 18.15 -15.85
CA LEU A 388 42.09 18.90 -14.59
C LEU A 388 43.31 18.56 -13.71
N LYS A 389 43.90 17.38 -13.90
CA LYS A 389 45.19 16.99 -13.31
C LYS A 389 46.35 17.90 -13.75
N ASP A 390 46.33 18.40 -14.99
CA ASP A 390 47.37 19.31 -15.52
C ASP A 390 47.21 20.74 -15.03
N LEU A 391 46.04 21.11 -14.48
CA LEU A 391 45.81 22.44 -13.89
C LEU A 391 46.35 22.56 -12.46
N PHE A 392 46.44 21.45 -11.74
CA PHE A 392 46.91 21.39 -10.34
C PHE A 392 48.23 20.61 -10.15
N GLY A 393 48.76 20.00 -11.22
CA GLY A 393 50.09 19.39 -11.25
C GLY A 393 51.19 20.45 -11.36
N ARG A 394 52.01 20.58 -10.32
CA ARG A 394 53.24 21.38 -10.35
C ARG A 394 54.11 20.93 -11.53
N ARG A 395 54.27 21.81 -12.52
CA ARG A 395 55.27 21.69 -13.60
C ARG A 395 56.66 21.50 -12.98
N SER A 396 57.30 20.38 -13.27
CA SER A 396 58.76 20.25 -13.22
C SER A 396 59.29 20.29 -14.64
N SER A 397 60.16 21.26 -14.88
CA SER A 397 60.83 21.60 -16.14
C SER A 397 61.68 20.46 -16.69
N GLY A 398 61.71 20.29 -18.01
CA GLY A 398 62.67 19.41 -18.68
C GLY A 398 62.54 19.33 -20.20
N TYR A 399 63.19 20.27 -20.88
CA TYR A 399 63.70 20.26 -22.27
C TYR A 399 62.90 19.59 -23.39
N THR A 400 62.45 20.43 -24.33
CA THR A 400 62.07 20.06 -25.69
C THR A 400 63.29 20.15 -26.61
N ALA A 401 63.58 19.10 -27.37
CA ALA A 401 64.43 19.16 -28.55
C ALA A 401 63.61 18.70 -29.77
N ILE A 402 63.57 19.57 -30.77
CA ILE A 402 63.01 19.39 -32.11
C ILE A 402 64.14 18.87 -33.00
N GLU A 403 63.85 17.94 -33.93
CA GLU A 403 64.37 17.84 -35.32
C GLU A 403 64.13 16.42 -35.87
N THR A 404 63.23 16.22 -36.85
CA THR A 404 63.31 16.36 -38.33
C THR A 404 63.56 15.03 -39.05
N GLU A 405 62.89 14.90 -40.19
CA GLU A 405 62.90 13.80 -41.16
C GLU A 405 64.30 13.47 -41.68
N ASP A 406 64.60 12.18 -41.95
CA ASP A 406 64.90 11.68 -43.31
C ASP A 406 65.47 10.24 -43.35
N VAL A 407 64.84 9.42 -44.20
CA VAL A 407 65.35 8.51 -45.26
C VAL A 407 66.58 7.59 -45.05
N ASP A 408 66.32 6.29 -45.29
CA ASP A 408 67.13 5.15 -45.78
C ASP A 408 68.66 5.08 -45.56
N SER A 409 69.12 3.94 -45.01
CA SER A 409 70.01 2.98 -45.73
C SER A 409 70.46 1.77 -44.86
N ARG A 410 70.44 0.58 -45.46
CA ARG A 410 71.12 -0.69 -45.06
C ARG A 410 72.49 -0.78 -45.79
N PRO A 411 73.38 -1.80 -45.61
CA PRO A 411 73.48 -2.90 -44.62
C PRO A 411 74.94 -3.19 -44.11
N THR A 412 75.10 -4.33 -43.39
CA THR A 412 76.32 -5.16 -43.14
C THR A 412 77.17 -4.78 -41.91
N THR A 413 77.72 -5.66 -41.06
CA THR A 413 77.82 -7.14 -40.91
C THR A 413 78.45 -7.45 -39.55
N GLY A 414 78.20 -8.62 -38.94
CA GLY A 414 79.12 -9.23 -37.96
C GLY A 414 78.51 -10.04 -36.82
N ASN A 415 78.41 -11.36 -37.02
CA ASN A 415 78.01 -12.42 -36.05
C ASN A 415 78.89 -12.50 -34.78
N ARG A 416 78.29 -12.89 -33.64
CA ARG A 416 78.43 -14.25 -33.03
C ARG A 416 77.68 -14.39 -31.68
N ASP A 417 76.78 -15.38 -31.67
CA ASP A 417 76.43 -16.37 -30.63
C ASP A 417 76.37 -15.96 -29.14
N SER A 418 75.18 -16.04 -28.53
CA SER A 418 74.79 -17.20 -27.69
C SER A 418 73.45 -16.99 -26.96
N THR A 419 72.73 -18.11 -26.83
CA THR A 419 71.60 -18.41 -25.93
C THR A 419 70.21 -17.81 -26.22
N SER A 420 69.41 -18.66 -26.85
CA SER A 420 68.06 -18.50 -27.37
C SER A 420 66.97 -18.48 -26.29
N THR A 421 66.15 -17.43 -26.28
CA THR A 421 64.76 -17.47 -25.82
C THR A 421 63.89 -16.67 -26.80
N ALA A 422 62.79 -17.30 -27.22
CA ALA A 422 61.67 -16.81 -28.04
C ALA A 422 61.82 -16.77 -29.59
N GLY A 423 60.70 -17.10 -30.26
CA GLY A 423 60.42 -17.02 -31.70
C GLY A 423 60.43 -18.39 -32.40
N ASP A 424 59.46 -18.83 -33.20
CA ASP A 424 58.48 -18.12 -34.04
C ASP A 424 57.35 -19.08 -34.43
N VAL A 425 56.12 -18.60 -34.60
CA VAL A 425 55.30 -18.78 -35.84
C VAL A 425 54.20 -17.70 -35.85
N ASP A 426 54.06 -17.04 -37.00
CA ASP A 426 53.02 -16.09 -37.42
C ASP A 426 51.60 -16.39 -36.94
N LEU A 427 50.93 -15.38 -36.36
CA LEU A 427 49.48 -15.36 -36.19
C LEU A 427 48.90 -13.98 -36.53
N LEU A 428 47.84 -14.04 -37.34
CA LEU A 428 46.91 -13.01 -37.83
C LEU A 428 46.43 -12.03 -36.73
N PRO A 429 45.90 -10.85 -37.10
CA PRO A 429 45.25 -9.97 -36.14
C PRO A 429 44.04 -10.67 -35.51
N ASP A 430 44.11 -10.85 -34.18
CA ASP A 430 43.09 -11.51 -33.35
C ASP A 430 41.78 -10.70 -33.33
N PRO A 431 40.63 -11.24 -33.78
CA PRO A 431 39.35 -10.55 -33.74
C PRO A 431 38.64 -10.86 -32.41
N ALA A 432 39.18 -10.46 -31.26
CA ALA A 432 38.49 -10.70 -30.00
C ALA A 432 38.94 -9.81 -28.84
N PHE A 433 38.69 -8.50 -28.96
CA PHE A 433 38.51 -7.66 -27.76
C PHE A 433 37.24 -6.80 -27.90
N GLU A 434 36.12 -7.43 -28.27
CA GLU A 434 34.83 -6.92 -27.81
C GLU A 434 34.72 -7.20 -26.31
N PRO A 435 34.37 -6.20 -25.48
CA PRO A 435 34.22 -6.43 -24.05
C PRO A 435 33.07 -7.42 -23.84
N ARG A 436 33.36 -8.57 -23.21
CA ARG A 436 32.37 -9.58 -22.79
C ARG A 436 31.21 -9.00 -21.99
N HIS A 437 31.38 -7.83 -21.38
CA HIS A 437 30.33 -7.08 -20.70
C HIS A 437 29.23 -6.58 -21.65
N ASP A 438 29.58 -6.16 -22.88
CA ASP A 438 28.61 -5.66 -23.86
C ASP A 438 27.82 -6.80 -24.54
N ARG A 439 28.42 -7.98 -24.73
CA ARG A 439 27.67 -9.17 -25.20
C ARG A 439 26.71 -9.70 -24.14
N ALA A 440 27.10 -9.72 -22.87
CA ALA A 440 26.20 -10.09 -21.78
C ALA A 440 25.06 -9.08 -21.62
N LEU A 441 25.32 -7.77 -21.75
CA LEU A 441 24.25 -6.75 -21.74
C LEU A 441 23.33 -6.84 -22.97
N LYS A 442 23.87 -7.16 -24.16
CA LYS A 442 23.08 -7.38 -25.38
C LYS A 442 22.24 -8.66 -25.35
N ALA A 443 22.72 -9.73 -24.70
CA ALA A 443 21.96 -10.97 -24.57
C ALA A 443 20.64 -10.80 -23.80
N TRP A 444 20.56 -9.84 -22.87
CA TRP A 444 19.36 -9.55 -22.08
C TRP A 444 18.39 -8.61 -22.80
N ASP A 445 18.83 -7.89 -23.84
CA ASP A 445 17.93 -7.10 -24.70
C ASP A 445 17.01 -7.98 -25.54
N HIS A 446 17.36 -9.26 -25.74
CA HIS A 446 16.52 -10.26 -26.41
C HIS A 446 15.42 -10.85 -25.50
N ASP A 447 15.41 -10.53 -24.19
CA ASP A 447 14.43 -11.06 -23.25
C ASP A 447 13.21 -10.16 -22.96
N ASP A 448 13.20 -8.95 -23.52
CA ASP A 448 12.07 -8.02 -23.37
C ASP A 448 10.95 -8.26 -24.40
N ALA A 449 9.80 -7.57 -24.22
CA ALA A 449 8.72 -7.50 -25.17
C ALA A 449 9.17 -6.79 -26.47
N PRO A 450 8.56 -7.12 -27.62
CA PRO A 450 8.88 -6.47 -28.89
C PRO A 450 8.81 -4.94 -28.80
N PRO A 451 9.65 -4.19 -29.55
CA PRO A 451 9.69 -2.73 -29.48
C PRO A 451 8.33 -2.05 -29.67
N GLU A 452 7.44 -2.64 -30.45
CA GLU A 452 6.07 -2.17 -30.73
C GLU A 452 5.14 -2.23 -29.51
N GLN A 453 5.42 -3.15 -28.58
CA GLN A 453 4.66 -3.37 -27.35
C GLN A 453 5.19 -2.54 -26.17
N LEU A 454 6.36 -1.93 -26.33
CA LEU A 454 6.95 -1.05 -25.32
C LEU A 454 6.34 0.35 -25.38
N VAL A 455 6.37 1.05 -24.25
CA VAL A 455 6.01 2.47 -24.21
C VAL A 455 7.19 3.26 -24.79
N GLY A 456 6.95 4.01 -25.87
CA GLY A 456 8.00 4.73 -26.57
C GLY A 456 8.69 5.79 -25.69
N GLY A 457 10.02 5.90 -25.78
CA GLY A 457 10.80 6.85 -24.96
C GLY A 457 10.40 8.32 -25.14
N LYS A 458 9.87 8.70 -26.32
CA LYS A 458 9.29 10.03 -26.56
C LYS A 458 8.03 10.28 -25.72
N ILE A 459 7.15 9.28 -25.61
CA ILE A 459 5.94 9.36 -24.77
C ILE A 459 6.33 9.52 -23.32
N VAL A 460 7.34 8.77 -22.86
CA VAL A 460 7.85 8.90 -21.48
C VAL A 460 8.44 10.28 -21.23
N SER A 461 9.33 10.76 -22.10
CA SER A 461 10.04 12.03 -21.87
C SER A 461 9.09 13.24 -21.92
N ILE A 462 8.25 13.32 -22.97
CA ILE A 462 7.27 14.40 -23.13
C ILE A 462 6.17 14.28 -22.08
N GLY A 463 5.68 13.06 -21.85
CA GLY A 463 4.64 12.78 -20.86
C GLY A 463 5.10 13.08 -19.43
N LEU A 464 6.36 12.81 -19.08
CA LEU A 464 6.87 13.10 -17.75
C LEU A 464 6.94 14.61 -17.51
N VAL A 465 7.52 15.37 -18.45
CA VAL A 465 7.53 16.85 -18.35
C VAL A 465 6.10 17.40 -18.33
N GLY A 466 5.23 16.93 -19.21
CA GLY A 466 3.84 17.35 -19.28
C GLY A 466 3.05 17.04 -18.00
N SER A 467 3.22 15.85 -17.43
CA SER A 467 2.55 15.44 -16.19
C SER A 467 3.07 16.18 -14.96
N ILE A 468 4.36 16.50 -14.89
CA ILE A 468 4.93 17.33 -13.82
C ILE A 468 4.35 18.75 -13.91
N LEU A 469 4.37 19.37 -15.09
CA LEU A 469 3.79 20.70 -15.29
C LEU A 469 2.29 20.71 -14.98
N PHE A 470 1.57 19.66 -15.39
CA PHE A 470 0.14 19.52 -15.09
C PHE A 470 -0.13 19.32 -13.59
N CYS A 471 0.71 18.56 -12.88
CA CYS A 471 0.65 18.41 -11.42
C CYS A 471 0.87 19.77 -10.73
N VAL A 472 1.92 20.50 -11.10
CA VAL A 472 2.23 21.83 -10.56
C VAL A 472 1.08 22.80 -10.81
N ALA A 473 0.55 22.85 -12.03
CA ALA A 473 -0.58 23.70 -12.38
C ALA A 473 -1.85 23.33 -11.60
N SER A 474 -2.14 22.04 -11.44
CA SER A 474 -3.32 21.55 -10.72
C SER A 474 -3.28 21.91 -9.24
N ILE A 475 -2.11 21.81 -8.61
CA ILE A 475 -1.90 22.19 -7.20
C ILE A 475 -2.04 23.71 -7.04
N TYR A 476 -1.47 24.50 -7.96
CA TYR A 476 -1.64 25.95 -7.96
C TYR A 476 -3.09 26.38 -8.15
N ILE A 477 -3.83 25.74 -9.05
CA ILE A 477 -5.27 26.01 -9.25
C ILE A 477 -6.10 25.65 -8.00
N THR A 478 -5.71 24.60 -7.30
CA THR A 478 -6.43 24.11 -6.11
C THR A 478 -6.22 25.04 -4.91
N PHE A 479 -4.96 25.35 -4.60
CA PHE A 479 -4.56 26.04 -3.36
C PHE A 479 -4.13 27.50 -3.55
N GLY A 480 -3.92 27.96 -4.78
CA GLY A 480 -3.45 29.32 -5.09
C GLY A 480 -2.11 29.62 -4.41
N ASP A 481 -2.01 30.81 -3.84
CA ASP A 481 -0.79 31.30 -3.18
C ASP A 481 -0.53 30.66 -1.81
N LEU A 482 -1.43 29.79 -1.31
CA LEU A 482 -1.23 29.08 -0.03
C LEU A 482 -0.08 28.06 -0.10
N VAL A 483 0.19 27.54 -1.29
CA VAL A 483 1.25 26.56 -1.55
C VAL A 483 2.20 27.13 -2.61
N PRO A 484 3.44 27.52 -2.22
CA PRO A 484 4.39 28.09 -3.16
C PRO A 484 4.76 27.12 -4.29
N LEU A 485 4.87 27.62 -5.52
CA LEU A 485 5.20 26.81 -6.70
C LEU A 485 6.53 26.03 -6.56
N TYR A 486 7.54 26.65 -5.94
CA TYR A 486 8.83 26.00 -5.72
C TYR A 486 8.69 24.77 -4.79
N ALA A 487 7.81 24.85 -3.79
CA ALA A 487 7.56 23.77 -2.85
C ALA A 487 6.90 22.59 -3.58
N THR A 488 5.93 22.86 -4.45
CA THR A 488 5.31 21.83 -5.29
C THR A 488 6.30 21.17 -6.24
N PHE A 489 7.15 21.95 -6.92
CA PHE A 489 8.15 21.40 -7.83
C PHE A 489 9.15 20.48 -7.10
N ILE A 490 9.66 20.93 -5.95
CA ILE A 490 10.54 20.12 -5.09
C ILE A 490 9.83 18.84 -4.61
N ALA A 491 8.56 18.93 -4.23
CA ALA A 491 7.78 17.77 -3.78
C ALA A 491 7.65 16.71 -4.87
N VAL A 492 7.38 17.12 -6.12
CA VAL A 492 7.29 16.21 -7.25
C VAL A 492 8.66 15.56 -7.54
N LEU A 493 9.75 16.32 -7.56
CA LEU A 493 11.09 15.76 -7.76
C LEU A 493 11.46 14.73 -6.69
N MET A 494 11.16 15.03 -5.43
CA MET A 494 11.38 14.13 -4.32
C MET A 494 10.49 12.88 -4.43
N ALA A 495 9.23 13.03 -4.82
CA ALA A 495 8.32 11.90 -5.07
C ALA A 495 8.88 10.92 -6.11
N LEU A 496 9.47 11.43 -7.20
CA LEU A 496 10.12 10.60 -8.21
C LEU A 496 11.27 9.79 -7.61
N ILE A 497 12.16 10.42 -6.84
CA ILE A 497 13.30 9.74 -6.20
C ILE A 497 12.81 8.67 -5.21
N LEU A 498 11.87 9.02 -4.33
CA LEU A 498 11.35 8.11 -3.32
C LEU A 498 10.53 6.96 -3.93
N SER A 499 9.90 7.17 -5.09
CA SER A 499 9.19 6.11 -5.81
C SER A 499 10.11 4.98 -6.26
N ILE A 500 11.39 5.25 -6.58
CA ILE A 500 12.38 4.21 -6.91
C ILE A 500 12.56 3.26 -5.72
N MET A 501 12.70 3.82 -4.52
CA MET A 501 12.84 3.03 -3.30
C MET A 501 11.56 2.25 -2.99
N GLY A 502 10.40 2.89 -3.16
CA GLY A 502 9.09 2.26 -2.95
C GLY A 502 8.86 1.07 -3.88
N VAL A 503 9.18 1.22 -5.17
CA VAL A 503 9.09 0.15 -6.19
C VAL A 503 10.00 -1.02 -5.85
N ARG A 504 11.25 -0.78 -5.42
CA ARG A 504 12.18 -1.87 -5.07
C ARG A 504 11.73 -2.61 -3.82
N ALA A 505 11.35 -1.88 -2.77
CA ALA A 505 10.80 -2.47 -1.55
C ALA A 505 9.57 -3.32 -1.85
N LEU A 506 8.67 -2.82 -2.69
CA LEU A 506 7.49 -3.54 -3.18
C LEU A 506 7.87 -4.81 -3.97
N GLY A 507 8.86 -4.72 -4.85
CA GLY A 507 9.37 -5.85 -5.62
C GLY A 507 9.99 -6.96 -4.78
N GLU A 508 10.59 -6.62 -3.63
CA GLU A 508 11.24 -7.59 -2.72
C GLU A 508 10.29 -8.16 -1.68
N THR A 509 9.40 -7.33 -1.12
CA THR A 509 8.64 -7.64 0.10
C THR A 509 7.12 -7.63 -0.07
N ASP A 510 6.63 -7.28 -1.26
CA ASP A 510 5.20 -7.07 -1.55
C ASP A 510 4.54 -5.92 -0.78
N LEU A 511 5.33 -5.15 -0.02
CA LEU A 511 4.87 -3.98 0.71
C LEU A 511 5.48 -2.73 0.09
N ASN A 512 4.61 -1.81 -0.34
CA ASN A 512 5.04 -0.48 -0.75
C ASN A 512 5.06 0.40 0.52
N PRO A 513 6.23 0.87 1.01
CA PRO A 513 6.33 1.66 2.23
C PRO A 513 5.88 3.11 2.04
N VAL A 514 4.77 3.32 1.35
CA VAL A 514 4.23 4.63 0.94
C VAL A 514 4.04 5.55 2.15
N SER A 515 3.52 4.99 3.24
CA SER A 515 3.34 5.73 4.50
C SER A 515 4.66 6.22 5.10
N GLY A 516 5.75 5.46 4.93
CA GLY A 516 7.09 5.85 5.38
C GLY A 516 7.75 6.87 4.46
N ILE A 517 7.65 6.65 3.14
CA ILE A 517 8.10 7.58 2.09
C ILE A 517 7.50 8.97 2.29
N SER A 518 6.19 9.02 2.55
CA SER A 518 5.47 10.28 2.73
C SER A 518 5.86 11.01 4.01
N LYS A 519 6.19 10.29 5.09
CA LYS A 519 6.68 10.90 6.33
C LYS A 519 8.10 11.45 6.20
N LEU A 520 8.96 10.79 5.41
CA LEU A 520 10.25 11.37 5.05
C LEU A 520 10.08 12.67 4.26
N ALA A 521 9.11 12.69 3.33
CA ALA A 521 8.76 13.90 2.61
C ALA A 521 8.32 15.02 3.56
N GLN A 522 7.45 14.72 4.52
CA GLN A 522 7.05 15.68 5.56
C GLN A 522 8.23 16.18 6.40
N LEU A 523 9.15 15.31 6.80
CA LEU A 523 10.37 15.71 7.53
C LEU A 523 11.26 16.64 6.70
N PHE A 524 11.47 16.32 5.43
CA PHE A 524 12.28 17.15 4.54
C PHE A 524 11.66 18.54 4.36
N PHE A 525 10.34 18.60 4.17
CA PHE A 525 9.64 19.87 3.99
C PHE A 525 9.65 20.76 5.25
N ALA A 526 9.72 20.16 6.44
CA ALA A 526 9.90 20.91 7.67
C ALA A 526 11.27 21.61 7.78
N LEU A 527 12.29 21.14 7.04
CA LEU A 527 13.62 21.76 7.02
C LEU A 527 13.72 22.93 6.04
N ILE A 528 12.95 22.90 4.96
CA ILE A 528 13.02 23.91 3.89
C ILE A 528 11.97 25.01 4.03
N ILE A 529 10.85 24.74 4.69
CA ILE A 529 9.76 25.70 4.90
C ILE A 529 9.92 26.31 6.30
N PRO A 530 10.09 27.65 6.42
CA PRO A 530 10.17 28.31 7.71
C PRO A 530 8.92 28.06 8.56
N GLN A 531 9.11 27.77 9.85
CA GLN A 531 8.00 27.51 10.78
C GLN A 531 7.14 28.74 11.08
N SER A 532 7.67 29.93 10.80
CA SER A 532 6.91 31.19 10.84
C SER A 532 5.92 31.34 9.68
N HIS A 533 6.00 30.49 8.64
CA HIS A 533 5.09 30.54 7.51
C HIS A 533 3.69 30.04 7.94
N LYS A 534 2.65 30.87 7.76
CA LYS A 534 1.28 30.57 8.22
C LYS A 534 0.70 29.27 7.63
N SER A 535 1.10 28.91 6.42
CA SER A 535 0.67 27.69 5.72
C SER A 535 1.68 26.53 5.85
N SER A 536 2.62 26.55 6.80
CA SER A 536 3.68 25.53 6.92
C SER A 536 3.11 24.11 7.02
N VAL A 537 2.07 23.92 7.84
CA VAL A 537 1.35 22.65 8.01
C VAL A 537 0.68 22.20 6.71
N LEU A 538 -0.01 23.11 6.01
CA LEU A 538 -0.64 22.80 4.72
C LEU A 538 0.38 22.41 3.64
N ILE A 539 1.48 23.17 3.51
CA ILE A 539 2.55 22.89 2.55
C ILE A 539 3.16 21.51 2.84
N ASN A 540 3.34 21.18 4.12
CA ASN A 540 3.83 19.89 4.57
C ASN A 540 2.90 18.74 4.16
N LEU A 541 1.58 18.90 4.39
CA LEU A 541 0.57 17.92 3.98
C LEU A 541 0.56 17.70 2.46
N VAL A 542 0.57 18.79 1.68
CA VAL A 542 0.59 18.71 0.21
C VAL A 542 1.84 17.98 -0.29
N ALA A 543 3.01 18.29 0.28
CA ALA A 543 4.26 17.67 -0.14
C ALA A 543 4.30 16.16 0.14
N GLY A 544 3.80 15.74 1.30
CA GLY A 544 3.68 14.33 1.61
C GLY A 544 2.64 13.62 0.73
N ALA A 545 1.51 14.27 0.41
CA ALA A 545 0.50 13.72 -0.49
C ALA A 545 1.02 13.49 -1.92
N VAL A 546 1.80 14.44 -2.45
CA VAL A 546 2.46 14.30 -3.75
C VAL A 546 3.44 13.12 -3.73
N SER A 547 4.19 12.95 -2.63
CA SER A 547 5.12 11.83 -2.47
C SER A 547 4.42 10.47 -2.37
N GLU A 548 3.31 10.41 -1.63
CA GLU A 548 2.42 9.25 -1.56
C GLU A 548 1.92 8.84 -2.94
N ALA A 549 1.34 9.81 -3.68
CA ALA A 549 0.75 9.58 -4.98
C ALA A 549 1.76 8.99 -5.98
N GLY A 550 2.95 9.60 -6.06
CA GLY A 550 4.00 9.19 -6.99
C GLY A 550 4.53 7.78 -6.70
N ALA A 551 4.87 7.51 -5.43
CA ALA A 551 5.40 6.20 -5.03
C ALA A 551 4.37 5.07 -5.16
N MET A 552 3.10 5.37 -4.89
CA MET A 552 2.03 4.38 -4.98
C MET A 552 1.72 3.99 -6.43
N GLN A 553 1.54 4.96 -7.31
CA GLN A 553 1.24 4.70 -8.73
C GLN A 553 2.38 3.98 -9.44
N ALA A 554 3.62 4.38 -9.16
CA ALA A 554 4.79 3.72 -9.72
C ALA A 554 4.87 2.26 -9.24
N GLY A 555 4.63 2.01 -7.96
CA GLY A 555 4.58 0.65 -7.39
C GLY A 555 3.48 -0.22 -7.98
N ASP A 556 2.27 0.34 -8.09
CA ASP A 556 1.09 -0.31 -8.68
C ASP A 556 1.34 -0.73 -10.13
N LEU A 557 1.89 0.18 -10.95
CA LEU A 557 2.24 -0.15 -12.34
C LEU A 557 3.27 -1.29 -12.41
N MET A 558 4.24 -1.33 -11.48
CA MET A 558 5.27 -2.37 -11.50
C MET A 558 4.72 -3.75 -11.14
N GLN A 559 3.74 -3.83 -10.24
CA GLN A 559 3.04 -5.08 -9.94
C GLN A 559 2.29 -5.58 -11.19
N ASP A 560 1.57 -4.68 -11.86
CA ASP A 560 0.88 -4.98 -13.11
C ASP A 560 1.85 -5.43 -14.20
N LEU A 561 2.91 -4.66 -14.45
CA LEU A 561 3.90 -4.98 -15.47
C LEU A 561 4.61 -6.31 -15.19
N LYS A 562 4.76 -6.72 -13.91
CA LYS A 562 5.23 -8.07 -13.58
C LYS A 562 4.18 -9.11 -13.98
N THR A 563 2.92 -8.91 -13.63
CA THR A 563 1.82 -9.81 -14.03
C THR A 563 1.79 -10.00 -15.55
N GLY A 564 1.84 -8.90 -16.30
CA GLY A 564 1.87 -8.95 -17.77
C GLY A 564 3.13 -9.59 -18.32
N HIS A 565 4.31 -9.31 -17.74
CA HIS A 565 5.56 -9.93 -18.20
C HIS A 565 5.52 -11.46 -18.09
N LEU A 566 4.97 -12.00 -16.98
CA LEU A 566 4.84 -13.45 -16.78
C LEU A 566 3.82 -14.12 -17.72
N LEU A 567 2.86 -13.34 -18.24
CA LEU A 567 1.78 -13.83 -19.10
C LEU A 567 1.92 -13.41 -20.57
N GLY A 568 2.98 -12.67 -20.93
CA GLY A 568 3.20 -12.13 -22.27
C GLY A 568 2.23 -11.01 -22.67
N ALA A 569 1.70 -10.23 -21.72
CA ALA A 569 0.89 -9.05 -22.02
C ALA A 569 1.77 -7.83 -22.37
N ALA A 570 1.34 -7.05 -23.37
CA ALA A 570 2.08 -5.89 -23.85
C ALA A 570 2.20 -4.80 -22.76
N PRO A 571 3.42 -4.31 -22.43
CA PRO A 571 3.62 -3.24 -21.46
C PRO A 571 2.87 -1.94 -21.79
N ASN A 572 2.77 -1.57 -23.06
CA ASN A 572 2.04 -0.38 -23.49
C ASN A 572 0.54 -0.45 -23.19
N ALA A 573 -0.07 -1.63 -23.30
CA ALA A 573 -1.49 -1.82 -23.04
C ALA A 573 -1.80 -1.67 -21.55
N GLN A 574 -0.93 -2.20 -20.68
CA GLN A 574 -1.04 -2.04 -19.23
C GLN A 574 -0.84 -0.58 -18.81
N PHE A 575 0.18 0.09 -19.36
CA PHE A 575 0.42 1.52 -19.14
C PHE A 575 -0.82 2.36 -19.47
N TRP A 576 -1.39 2.21 -20.67
CA TRP A 576 -2.59 2.96 -21.05
C TRP A 576 -3.81 2.53 -20.25
N GLY A 577 -3.94 1.25 -19.91
CA GLY A 577 -4.99 0.75 -19.04
C GLY A 577 -4.99 1.44 -17.68
N GLN A 578 -3.82 1.55 -17.05
CA GLN A 578 -3.67 2.22 -15.77
C GLN A 578 -3.86 3.73 -15.87
N VAL A 579 -3.36 4.40 -16.93
CA VAL A 579 -3.62 5.83 -17.18
C VAL A 579 -5.12 6.10 -17.29
N ILE A 580 -5.87 5.26 -18.01
CA ILE A 580 -7.34 5.38 -18.14
C ILE A 580 -8.00 5.13 -16.78
N GLY A 581 -7.63 4.04 -16.10
CA GLY A 581 -8.15 3.69 -14.78
C GLY A 581 -7.95 4.82 -13.76
N ALA A 582 -6.74 5.37 -13.66
CA ALA A 582 -6.40 6.47 -12.77
C ALA A 582 -7.14 7.76 -13.12
N THR A 583 -7.29 8.08 -14.42
CA THR A 583 -8.03 9.28 -14.87
C THR A 583 -9.51 9.20 -14.49
N VAL A 584 -10.16 8.07 -14.75
CA VAL A 584 -11.56 7.87 -14.36
C VAL A 584 -11.68 7.80 -12.84
N GLY A 585 -10.74 7.14 -12.18
CA GLY A 585 -10.64 7.05 -10.73
C GLY A 585 -10.49 8.41 -10.05
N ALA A 586 -9.77 9.37 -10.64
CA ALA A 586 -9.63 10.73 -10.10
C ALA A 586 -10.99 11.44 -10.00
N VAL A 587 -11.78 11.37 -11.08
CA VAL A 587 -13.12 11.97 -11.12
C VAL A 587 -14.08 11.24 -10.20
N VAL A 588 -14.10 9.91 -10.28
CA VAL A 588 -15.01 9.07 -9.51
C VAL A 588 -14.71 9.14 -8.01
N SER A 589 -13.44 9.09 -7.59
CA SER A 589 -13.07 9.16 -6.17
C SER A 589 -13.47 10.49 -5.56
N ALA A 590 -13.31 11.60 -6.27
CA ALA A 590 -13.78 12.91 -5.80
C ALA A 590 -15.30 12.93 -5.59
N PHE A 591 -16.07 12.33 -6.51
CA PHE A 591 -17.52 12.19 -6.38
C PHE A 591 -17.89 11.30 -5.20
N ILE A 592 -17.29 10.12 -5.08
CA ILE A 592 -17.57 9.16 -4.01
C ILE A 592 -17.23 9.78 -2.65
N TYR A 593 -16.08 10.45 -2.52
CA TYR A 593 -15.68 11.13 -1.29
C TYR A 593 -16.75 12.16 -0.87
N ARG A 594 -17.18 13.03 -1.80
CA ARG A 594 -18.24 14.02 -1.55
C ARG A 594 -19.58 13.38 -1.23
N LEU A 595 -19.90 12.25 -1.86
CA LEU A 595 -21.11 11.51 -1.57
C LEU A 595 -21.12 11.01 -0.11
N TYR A 596 -20.02 10.40 0.37
CA TYR A 596 -19.93 9.97 1.76
C TYR A 596 -19.94 11.14 2.75
N THR A 597 -19.15 12.20 2.52
CA THR A 597 -19.06 13.35 3.45
C THR A 597 -20.32 14.23 3.45
N SER A 598 -21.17 14.15 2.41
CA SER A 598 -22.48 14.82 2.41
C SER A 598 -23.55 14.10 3.24
N VAL A 599 -23.39 12.80 3.48
CA VAL A 599 -24.39 11.95 4.14
C VAL A 599 -23.98 11.58 5.57
N TYR A 600 -22.67 11.40 5.80
CA TYR A 600 -22.10 11.01 7.07
C TYR A 600 -21.23 12.12 7.65
N GLU A 601 -21.21 12.19 8.98
CA GLU A 601 -20.29 13.05 9.71
C GLU A 601 -18.87 12.46 9.63
N VAL A 602 -17.91 13.32 9.25
CA VAL A 602 -16.50 12.98 9.10
C VAL A 602 -15.70 14.13 9.72
N PRO A 603 -14.86 13.87 10.74
CA PRO A 603 -14.75 12.62 11.51
C PRO A 603 -16.03 12.30 12.32
N GLY A 604 -16.38 11.03 12.46
CA GLY A 604 -17.49 10.57 13.29
C GLY A 604 -17.39 9.09 13.68
N ASP A 605 -18.41 8.55 14.35
CA ASP A 605 -18.41 7.16 14.87
C ASP A 605 -18.13 6.11 13.79
N LEU A 606 -18.77 6.27 12.62
CA LEU A 606 -18.60 5.35 11.50
C LEU A 606 -17.28 5.61 10.77
N PHE A 607 -17.00 6.87 10.44
CA PHE A 607 -15.82 7.29 9.68
C PHE A 607 -14.88 8.10 10.56
N GLN A 608 -14.02 7.39 11.29
CA GLN A 608 -13.09 8.01 12.23
C GLN A 608 -11.92 8.74 11.56
N VAL A 609 -11.65 8.46 10.28
CA VAL A 609 -10.53 8.99 9.49
C VAL A 609 -9.18 8.98 10.22
N PRO A 610 -8.76 7.84 10.81
CA PRO A 610 -7.56 7.77 11.64
C PRO A 610 -6.29 8.19 10.89
N THR A 611 -6.23 7.92 9.58
CA THR A 611 -5.12 8.33 8.72
C THR A 611 -4.99 9.85 8.64
N ALA A 612 -6.11 10.59 8.61
CA ALA A 612 -6.09 12.06 8.60
C ALA A 612 -5.41 12.64 9.85
N PHE A 613 -5.70 12.06 11.02
CA PHE A 613 -5.03 12.42 12.28
C PHE A 613 -3.53 12.12 12.23
N VAL A 614 -3.14 10.96 11.71
CA VAL A 614 -1.72 10.61 11.50
C VAL A 614 -1.01 11.63 10.59
N TRP A 615 -1.66 12.08 9.52
CA TRP A 615 -1.12 13.08 8.60
C TRP A 615 -0.94 14.46 9.25
N ILE A 616 -1.99 14.99 9.86
CA ILE A 616 -1.97 16.33 10.47
C ILE A 616 -1.06 16.38 11.69
N PHE A 617 -1.05 15.35 12.54
CA PHE A 617 -0.16 15.29 13.70
C PHE A 617 1.30 15.19 13.28
N THR A 618 1.61 14.43 12.23
CA THR A 618 2.98 14.42 11.69
C THR A 618 3.37 15.81 11.20
N ALA A 619 2.51 16.48 10.43
CA ALA A 619 2.77 17.83 9.93
C ALA A 619 3.00 18.82 11.09
N ARG A 620 2.14 18.84 12.10
CA ARG A 620 2.24 19.70 13.29
C ARG A 620 3.49 19.44 14.13
N LEU A 621 3.85 18.16 14.30
CA LEU A 621 5.04 17.76 15.05
C LEU A 621 6.31 18.30 14.41
N VAL A 622 6.42 18.14 13.09
CA VAL A 622 7.61 18.58 12.37
C VAL A 622 7.64 20.09 12.19
N THR A 623 6.49 20.77 12.30
CA THR A 623 6.40 22.24 12.26
C THR A 623 6.51 22.94 13.62
N GLY A 624 6.66 22.18 14.71
CA GLY A 624 6.99 22.73 16.03
C GLY A 624 5.80 22.98 16.97
N GLU A 625 4.63 22.37 16.75
CA GLU A 625 3.61 22.30 17.80
C GLU A 625 4.09 21.41 18.97
N GLY A 626 3.80 21.81 20.20
CA GLY A 626 4.23 21.10 21.41
C GLY A 626 3.53 19.74 21.57
N LEU A 627 4.29 18.73 21.98
CA LEU A 627 3.76 17.41 22.32
C LEU A 627 2.99 17.45 23.66
N PRO A 628 1.95 16.61 23.83
CA PRO A 628 1.31 16.42 25.12
C PRO A 628 2.31 15.98 26.19
N ARG A 629 1.97 16.22 27.46
CA ARG A 629 2.81 15.86 28.60
C ARG A 629 3.23 14.39 28.54
N MET A 630 4.51 14.11 28.77
CA MET A 630 5.12 12.77 28.72
C MET A 630 5.09 12.03 27.37
N ALA A 631 4.44 12.58 26.34
CA ALA A 631 4.35 11.91 25.03
C ALA A 631 5.72 11.84 24.35
N ARG A 632 6.58 12.85 24.55
CA ARG A 632 7.94 12.91 23.97
C ARG A 632 8.82 11.75 24.46
N GLU A 633 8.81 11.48 25.75
CA GLU A 633 9.64 10.47 26.41
C GLU A 633 9.25 9.07 25.94
N PHE A 634 7.94 8.78 25.89
CA PHE A 634 7.42 7.52 25.37
C PHE A 634 7.65 7.37 23.86
N ALA A 635 7.45 8.45 23.09
CA ALA A 635 7.74 8.48 21.66
C ALA A 635 9.21 8.16 21.35
N ILE A 636 10.16 8.79 22.06
CA ILE A 636 11.60 8.54 21.89
C ILE A 636 11.95 7.10 22.30
N GLY A 637 11.43 6.62 23.43
CA GLY A 637 11.66 5.25 23.88
C GLY A 637 11.13 4.21 22.89
N ALA A 638 9.92 4.42 22.38
CA ALA A 638 9.31 3.55 21.38
C ALA A 638 10.05 3.60 20.03
N ALA A 639 10.43 4.80 19.57
CA ALA A 639 11.23 4.97 18.36
C ALA A 639 12.57 4.25 18.43
N ALA A 640 13.28 4.36 19.56
CA ALA A 640 14.55 3.66 19.77
C ALA A 640 14.38 2.13 19.77
N LEU A 641 13.38 1.62 20.49
CA LEU A 641 13.08 0.20 20.55
C LEU A 641 12.72 -0.35 19.16
N PHE A 642 11.84 0.32 18.43
CA PHE A 642 11.40 -0.13 17.12
C PHE A 642 12.44 0.10 16.03
N ALA A 643 13.34 1.07 16.17
CA ALA A 643 14.53 1.15 15.32
C ALA A 643 15.38 -0.11 15.47
N ILE A 644 15.61 -0.59 16.71
CA ILE A 644 16.34 -1.84 16.96
C ILE A 644 15.59 -3.04 16.35
N PHE A 645 14.28 -3.15 16.58
CA PHE A 645 13.48 -4.24 15.98
C PHE A 645 13.51 -4.21 14.46
N THR A 646 13.43 -3.03 13.85
CA THR A 646 13.51 -2.86 12.39
C THR A 646 14.89 -3.29 11.88
N VAL A 647 15.98 -2.91 12.55
CA VAL A 647 17.34 -3.37 12.21
C VAL A 647 17.44 -4.90 12.31
N LEU A 648 16.90 -5.49 13.38
CA LEU A 648 16.89 -6.94 13.56
C LEU A 648 16.09 -7.63 12.46
N ARG A 649 14.86 -7.19 12.18
CA ARG A 649 14.03 -7.74 11.09
C ARG A 649 14.73 -7.65 9.75
N THR A 650 15.29 -6.48 9.45
CA THR A 650 16.01 -6.24 8.18
C THR A 650 17.21 -7.17 8.02
N ARG A 651 17.95 -7.46 9.11
CA ARG A 651 19.07 -8.42 9.08
C ARG A 651 18.62 -9.88 9.04
N GLY A 652 17.51 -10.22 9.71
CA GLY A 652 16.96 -11.57 9.80
C GLY A 652 16.10 -11.99 8.61
N ALA A 653 15.72 -11.05 7.74
CA ALA A 653 14.82 -11.26 6.61
C ALA A 653 15.29 -12.42 5.73
N GLY A 654 14.42 -13.42 5.57
CA GLY A 654 14.64 -14.57 4.69
C GLY A 654 15.70 -15.60 5.16
N ARG A 655 16.31 -15.42 6.34
CA ARG A 655 17.39 -16.30 6.83
C ARG A 655 17.14 -16.90 8.20
N ALA A 656 16.32 -16.26 9.04
CA ALA A 656 16.19 -16.61 10.43
C ALA A 656 14.78 -17.06 10.83
N ALA A 657 14.67 -18.20 11.52
CA ALA A 657 13.42 -18.70 12.07
C ALA A 657 12.79 -17.76 13.12
N TRP A 658 13.59 -16.88 13.73
CA TRP A 658 13.11 -15.89 14.70
C TRP A 658 12.47 -14.65 14.06
N HIS A 659 12.65 -14.43 12.75
CA HIS A 659 12.19 -13.23 12.05
C HIS A 659 10.70 -12.92 12.27
N PRO A 660 9.75 -13.88 12.16
CA PRO A 660 8.32 -13.59 12.34
C PRO A 660 7.93 -13.14 13.74
N TYR A 661 8.76 -13.44 14.75
CA TYR A 661 8.48 -13.12 16.15
C TYR A 661 8.92 -11.70 16.53
N VAL A 662 9.79 -11.07 15.75
CA VAL A 662 10.19 -9.67 15.99
C VAL A 662 9.07 -8.76 15.46
N PRO A 663 8.46 -7.89 16.28
CA PRO A 663 7.35 -7.05 15.84
C PRO A 663 7.73 -6.08 14.72
N GLY A 664 6.91 -6.01 13.67
CA GLY A 664 7.04 -4.98 12.62
C GLY A 664 6.50 -3.63 13.11
N GLY A 665 7.29 -2.56 12.94
CA GLY A 665 6.93 -1.25 13.49
C GLY A 665 5.65 -0.68 12.88
N ILE A 666 5.49 -0.76 11.55
CA ILE A 666 4.27 -0.30 10.87
C ILE A 666 3.03 -1.02 11.42
N ALA A 667 3.05 -2.36 11.50
CA ALA A 667 1.90 -3.13 11.94
C ALA A 667 1.50 -2.81 13.40
N VAL A 668 2.48 -2.74 14.31
CA VAL A 668 2.24 -2.33 15.70
C VAL A 668 1.66 -0.92 15.76
N ALA A 669 2.22 0.04 15.02
CA ALA A 669 1.73 1.40 15.01
C ALA A 669 0.29 1.52 14.50
N VAL A 670 -0.07 0.80 13.43
CA VAL A 670 -1.46 0.71 12.95
C VAL A 670 -2.39 0.18 14.03
N GLY A 671 -1.99 -0.86 14.76
CA GLY A 671 -2.74 -1.39 15.89
C GLY A 671 -2.93 -0.41 17.04
N MET A 672 -1.97 0.50 17.26
CA MET A 672 -2.02 1.50 18.32
C MET A 672 -2.95 2.67 18.03
N TYR A 673 -3.04 3.15 16.77
CA TYR A 673 -3.91 4.29 16.45
C TYR A 673 -5.32 3.86 16.03
N ASN A 674 -5.50 2.65 15.50
CA ASN A 674 -6.83 2.11 15.22
C ASN A 674 -7.49 1.62 16.51
N VAL A 675 -8.78 1.87 16.65
CA VAL A 675 -9.56 1.34 17.78
C VAL A 675 -9.50 -0.20 17.83
N PRO A 676 -9.52 -0.81 19.02
CA PRO A 676 -9.37 -2.26 19.19
C PRO A 676 -10.38 -3.08 18.38
N SER A 677 -11.59 -2.54 18.18
CA SER A 677 -12.69 -3.21 17.50
C SER A 677 -12.35 -3.69 16.08
N PHE A 678 -11.61 -2.89 15.32
CA PHE A 678 -11.16 -3.25 13.97
C PHE A 678 -10.00 -4.23 14.00
N THR A 679 -9.07 -4.05 14.94
CA THR A 679 -7.85 -4.87 15.07
C THR A 679 -8.17 -6.30 15.50
N LEU A 680 -9.16 -6.49 16.38
CA LEU A 680 -9.60 -7.80 16.82
C LEU A 680 -10.17 -8.62 15.65
N ALA A 681 -11.06 -8.02 14.86
CA ALA A 681 -11.65 -8.69 13.70
C ALA A 681 -10.61 -9.07 12.63
N ARG A 682 -9.63 -8.20 12.38
CA ARG A 682 -8.48 -8.53 11.50
C ARG A 682 -7.65 -9.67 12.06
N THR A 683 -7.40 -9.69 13.36
CA THR A 683 -6.67 -10.79 14.01
C THR A 683 -7.40 -12.12 13.86
N VAL A 684 -8.74 -12.14 13.99
CA VAL A 684 -9.53 -13.34 13.71
C VAL A 684 -9.30 -13.84 12.27
N GLY A 685 -9.27 -12.92 11.30
CA GLY A 685 -8.94 -13.25 9.91
C GLY A 685 -7.54 -13.80 9.71
N GLY A 686 -6.53 -13.19 10.32
CA GLY A 686 -5.15 -13.65 10.24
C GLY A 686 -4.92 -15.01 10.89
N LEU A 687 -5.59 -15.27 12.02
CA LEU A 687 -5.59 -16.59 12.66
C LEU A 687 -6.32 -17.64 11.81
N ALA A 688 -7.41 -17.27 11.14
CA ALA A 688 -8.08 -18.15 10.19
C ALA A 688 -7.17 -18.50 9.00
N ASN A 689 -6.39 -17.52 8.50
CA ASN A 689 -5.36 -17.77 7.50
C ASN A 689 -4.28 -18.73 8.00
N TRP A 690 -3.75 -18.52 9.21
CA TRP A 690 -2.78 -19.43 9.82
C TRP A 690 -3.33 -20.85 9.96
N TYR A 691 -4.56 -21.00 10.47
CA TYR A 691 -5.19 -22.30 10.64
C TYR A 691 -5.38 -23.02 9.30
N TRP A 692 -5.86 -22.31 8.28
CA TRP A 692 -6.05 -22.86 6.93
C TRP A 692 -4.74 -23.36 6.32
N ARG A 693 -3.65 -22.61 6.50
CA ARG A 693 -2.36 -22.91 5.88
C ARG A 693 -1.57 -23.95 6.66
N VAL A 694 -1.41 -23.74 7.96
CA VAL A 694 -0.52 -24.54 8.80
C VAL A 694 -1.21 -25.81 9.29
N HIS A 695 -2.49 -25.72 9.69
CA HIS A 695 -3.19 -26.86 10.27
C HIS A 695 -3.90 -27.71 9.20
N LEU A 696 -4.54 -27.07 8.22
CA LEU A 696 -5.27 -27.79 7.15
C LEU A 696 -4.42 -28.07 5.90
N GLY A 697 -3.26 -27.42 5.73
CA GLY A 697 -2.37 -27.64 4.59
C GLY A 697 -3.02 -27.35 3.22
N ARG A 698 -3.94 -26.38 3.16
CA ARG A 698 -4.72 -26.07 1.94
C ARG A 698 -4.15 -24.88 1.17
N GLU A 699 -4.42 -24.87 -0.14
CA GLU A 699 -4.03 -23.77 -1.04
C GLU A 699 -4.60 -22.41 -0.61
N ASP A 700 -3.86 -21.33 -0.86
CA ASP A 700 -4.25 -19.97 -0.48
C ASP A 700 -5.37 -19.40 -1.38
N THR A 701 -5.50 -19.88 -2.63
CA THR A 701 -6.42 -19.29 -3.63
C THR A 701 -7.87 -19.20 -3.14
N PRO A 702 -8.51 -20.30 -2.67
CA PRO A 702 -9.91 -20.23 -2.23
C PRO A 702 -10.09 -19.30 -1.02
N LEU A 703 -9.07 -19.22 -0.16
CA LEU A 703 -9.09 -18.38 1.03
C LEU A 703 -9.02 -16.88 0.67
N ILE A 704 -8.16 -16.51 -0.28
CA ILE A 704 -8.09 -15.13 -0.80
C ILE A 704 -9.40 -14.76 -1.50
N VAL A 705 -9.98 -15.68 -2.27
CA VAL A 705 -11.27 -15.48 -2.94
C VAL A 705 -12.41 -15.26 -1.95
N LEU A 706 -12.43 -16.04 -0.85
CA LEU A 706 -13.38 -15.86 0.25
C LEU A 706 -13.24 -14.47 0.88
N ALA A 707 -12.02 -14.07 1.24
CA ALA A 707 -11.73 -12.78 1.84
C ALA A 707 -12.13 -11.62 0.93
N SER A 708 -11.90 -11.76 -0.37
CA SER A 708 -12.24 -10.76 -1.38
C SER A 708 -13.74 -10.59 -1.52
N GLY A 709 -14.51 -11.69 -1.50
CA GLY A 709 -15.96 -11.60 -1.47
C GLY A 709 -16.47 -10.89 -0.22
N PHE A 710 -15.88 -11.12 0.97
CA PHE A 710 -16.25 -10.35 2.17
C PHE A 710 -16.00 -8.84 2.01
N ILE A 711 -14.80 -8.45 1.57
CA ILE A 711 -14.44 -7.04 1.40
C ILE A 711 -15.33 -6.37 0.35
N LEU A 712 -15.51 -7.01 -0.82
CA LEU A 712 -16.36 -6.47 -1.89
C LEU A 712 -17.83 -6.43 -1.52
N GLY A 713 -18.32 -7.44 -0.80
CA GLY A 713 -19.72 -7.53 -0.39
C GLY A 713 -20.09 -6.40 0.54
N GLU A 714 -19.31 -6.20 1.61
CA GLU A 714 -19.56 -5.08 2.51
C GLU A 714 -19.30 -3.72 1.84
N GLY A 715 -18.20 -3.57 1.11
CA GLY A 715 -17.87 -2.30 0.46
C GLY A 715 -18.90 -1.89 -0.60
N PHE A 716 -19.39 -2.81 -1.43
CA PHE A 716 -20.46 -2.54 -2.39
C PHE A 716 -21.81 -2.28 -1.71
N LEU A 717 -22.20 -3.10 -0.72
CA LEU A 717 -23.50 -2.93 -0.05
C LEU A 717 -23.48 -1.77 0.96
N SER A 718 -22.32 -1.20 1.28
CA SER A 718 -22.23 0.08 1.98
C SER A 718 -22.91 1.21 1.20
N ILE A 719 -22.96 1.12 -0.14
CA ILE A 719 -23.69 2.06 -1.00
C ILE A 719 -25.20 2.00 -0.71
N VAL A 720 -25.74 0.82 -0.43
CA VAL A 720 -27.14 0.66 -0.04
C VAL A 720 -27.37 1.34 1.32
N ASN A 721 -26.48 1.15 2.29
CA ASN A 721 -26.56 1.85 3.58
C ASN A 721 -26.47 3.37 3.43
N LEU A 722 -25.63 3.86 2.53
CA LEU A 722 -25.50 5.28 2.18
C LEU A 722 -26.80 5.83 1.59
N ILE A 723 -27.45 5.09 0.68
CA ILE A 723 -28.77 5.47 0.13
C ILE A 723 -29.84 5.46 1.23
N LEU A 724 -29.89 4.42 2.07
CA LEU A 724 -30.84 4.35 3.19
C LEU A 724 -30.65 5.52 4.18
N GLN A 725 -29.40 5.85 4.49
CA GLN A 725 -29.04 6.99 5.35
C GLN A 725 -29.46 8.32 4.72
N SER A 726 -29.22 8.51 3.42
CA SER A 726 -29.62 9.70 2.67
C SER A 726 -31.14 9.89 2.66
N LEU A 727 -31.90 8.80 2.47
CA LEU A 727 -33.36 8.80 2.53
C LEU A 727 -33.92 8.91 3.95
N ARG A 728 -33.07 8.98 4.98
CA ARG A 728 -33.43 8.96 6.41
C ARG A 728 -34.35 7.79 6.78
N PHE A 729 -34.22 6.67 6.06
CA PHE A 729 -35.10 5.53 6.22
C PHE A 729 -34.78 4.80 7.54
N LYS A 730 -35.67 4.93 8.53
CA LYS A 730 -35.58 4.21 9.81
C LYS A 730 -36.72 3.19 9.88
N LEU A 731 -36.41 1.92 10.18
CA LEU A 731 -37.46 0.96 10.53
C LEU A 731 -38.11 1.41 11.86
N PRO A 732 -39.42 1.18 12.07
CA PRO A 732 -40.08 1.44 13.35
C PRO A 732 -39.53 0.56 14.49
N ILE A 733 -38.80 -0.50 14.18
CA ILE A 733 -38.16 -1.44 15.12
C ILE A 733 -36.68 -1.08 15.34
N SER A 734 -36.30 0.20 15.21
CA SER A 734 -34.96 0.62 15.62
C SER A 734 -34.88 0.48 17.15
N LEU A 735 -34.42 -0.68 17.62
CA LEU A 735 -33.94 -0.90 18.98
C LEU A 735 -32.66 -0.05 19.16
N ARG A 736 -32.82 1.28 19.17
CA ARG A 736 -31.87 2.14 19.86
C ARG A 736 -31.94 1.69 21.31
N MET A 737 -30.86 1.06 21.78
CA MET A 737 -30.76 0.74 23.19
C MET A 737 -30.95 2.05 23.94
N THR A 738 -32.03 2.10 24.70
CA THR A 738 -32.41 3.24 25.51
C THR A 738 -31.26 3.49 26.47
N THR A 739 -30.64 4.67 26.40
CA THR A 739 -29.63 5.06 27.38
C THR A 739 -30.31 5.02 28.75
N TYR A 740 -29.74 4.29 29.70
CA TYR A 740 -30.26 4.25 31.06
C TYR A 740 -29.54 5.33 31.86
N GLN A 741 -30.28 6.28 32.43
CA GLN A 741 -29.74 7.15 33.47
C GLN A 741 -29.91 6.44 34.81
N TYR A 742 -28.81 6.28 35.54
CA TYR A 742 -28.82 5.79 36.90
C TYR A 742 -28.74 6.99 37.84
N THR A 743 -29.75 7.18 38.67
CA THR A 743 -29.74 8.20 39.73
C THR A 743 -29.77 7.50 41.08
N PRO A 744 -28.68 7.54 41.86
CA PRO A 744 -28.68 6.96 43.21
C PRO A 744 -29.59 7.79 44.12
N LEU A 745 -30.58 7.15 44.76
CA LEU A 745 -31.51 7.78 45.70
C LEU A 745 -31.05 7.58 47.15
N SER A 746 -30.37 6.45 47.44
CA SER A 746 -29.77 6.15 48.75
C SER A 746 -28.63 5.13 48.62
N ARG A 747 -28.06 4.66 49.73
CA ARG A 747 -27.02 3.60 49.72
C ARG A 747 -27.52 2.24 49.22
N GLU A 748 -28.83 2.04 49.17
CA GLU A 748 -29.49 0.76 48.82
C GLU A 748 -30.54 0.90 47.70
N GLU A 749 -30.80 2.12 47.22
CA GLU A 749 -31.82 2.40 46.21
C GLU A 749 -31.28 3.26 45.07
N PHE A 750 -31.64 2.89 43.85
CA PHE A 750 -31.38 3.69 42.66
C PHE A 750 -32.59 3.69 41.73
N GLU A 751 -32.73 4.79 41.01
CA GLU A 751 -33.74 5.00 39.98
C GLU A 751 -33.12 4.76 38.60
N ILE A 752 -33.80 3.95 37.77
CA ILE A 752 -33.44 3.75 36.38
C ILE A 752 -34.42 4.53 35.51
N ARG A 753 -33.92 5.54 34.79
CA ARG A 753 -34.70 6.27 33.77
C ARG A 753 -34.27 5.90 32.36
N LEU A 754 -35.25 5.71 31.49
CA LEU A 754 -35.06 5.46 30.05
C LEU A 754 -34.92 6.81 29.32
N LEU A 755 -33.74 7.15 28.82
CA LEU A 755 -33.42 8.48 28.27
C LEU A 755 -33.74 8.67 26.77
N ASN A 756 -34.50 7.80 26.11
CA ASN A 756 -34.79 7.98 24.69
C ASN A 756 -36.13 7.34 24.27
N LEU A 757 -37.20 7.79 24.90
CA LEU A 757 -38.55 7.58 24.39
C LEU A 757 -38.93 8.78 23.49
N GLN A 758 -39.70 8.53 22.42
CA GLN A 758 -40.21 9.62 21.57
C GLN A 758 -41.06 10.59 22.42
N PRO A 759 -41.15 11.89 22.08
CA PRO A 759 -42.04 12.81 22.79
C PRO A 759 -43.48 12.26 22.77
N GLY A 760 -43.95 11.77 23.92
CA GLY A 760 -45.28 11.15 24.07
C GLY A 760 -45.30 9.71 24.59
N GLU A 761 -44.16 9.01 24.64
CA GLU A 761 -44.07 7.71 25.33
C GLU A 761 -43.45 7.92 26.72
N PHE A 762 -44.27 7.85 27.77
CA PHE A 762 -43.79 7.88 29.15
C PHE A 762 -43.83 6.45 29.71
N PHE A 763 -42.68 5.93 30.14
CA PHE A 763 -42.61 4.79 31.05
C PHE A 763 -42.30 5.32 32.45
N ASP A 764 -43.04 4.86 33.46
CA ASP A 764 -42.74 5.19 34.84
C ASP A 764 -41.33 4.68 35.23
N PRO A 765 -40.54 5.47 35.96
CA PRO A 765 -39.22 5.07 36.40
C PRO A 765 -39.28 3.81 37.26
N ILE A 766 -38.42 2.84 36.97
CA ILE A 766 -38.36 1.58 37.72
C ILE A 766 -37.44 1.81 38.93
N ARG A 767 -38.01 1.68 40.14
CA ARG A 767 -37.23 1.67 41.39
C ARG A 767 -36.74 0.26 41.69
N VAL A 768 -35.45 0.15 41.99
CA VAL A 768 -34.82 -1.12 42.38
C VAL A 768 -34.17 -0.93 43.75
N THR A 769 -34.65 -1.70 44.74
CA THR A 769 -34.09 -1.75 46.09
C THR A 769 -33.19 -2.98 46.20
N LEU A 770 -31.89 -2.78 46.37
CA LEU A 770 -30.93 -3.87 46.54
C LEU A 770 -30.67 -4.12 48.02
N LYS A 771 -31.27 -5.19 48.57
CA LYS A 771 -30.94 -5.64 49.93
C LYS A 771 -29.52 -6.22 49.94
N ASN A 772 -28.69 -5.78 50.89
CA ASN A 772 -27.31 -6.23 51.13
C ASN A 772 -26.25 -5.85 50.07
N THR A 773 -26.45 -4.78 49.31
CA THR A 773 -25.43 -4.29 48.35
C THR A 773 -25.16 -2.80 48.58
N PHE A 774 -23.88 -2.42 48.70
CA PHE A 774 -23.48 -1.02 48.96
C PHE A 774 -23.13 -0.32 47.64
N ILE A 775 -23.87 0.73 47.28
CA ILE A 775 -23.58 1.54 46.09
C ILE A 775 -22.60 2.66 46.49
N PRO A 776 -21.38 2.74 45.92
CA PRO A 776 -20.46 3.84 46.20
C PRO A 776 -20.97 5.13 45.57
N LEU A 777 -21.24 6.15 46.41
CA LEU A 777 -21.49 7.51 45.96
C LEU A 777 -20.16 8.09 45.45
N GLY A 778 -20.13 8.53 44.19
CA GLY A 778 -18.93 9.11 43.57
C GLY A 778 -18.42 10.36 44.31
N PRO A 779 -17.16 10.77 44.10
CA PRO A 779 -16.57 11.90 44.81
C PRO A 779 -17.25 13.21 44.40
N ALA A 780 -17.76 13.94 45.41
CA ALA A 780 -18.16 15.33 45.26
C ALA A 780 -16.98 16.13 44.68
N SER A 781 -17.28 16.95 43.68
CA SER A 781 -16.38 17.93 43.08
C SER A 781 -15.57 18.68 44.13
N VAL A 782 -14.24 18.55 44.04
CA VAL A 782 -13.26 19.35 44.76
C VAL A 782 -13.40 20.81 44.29
N LEU A 783 -14.02 21.64 45.11
CA LEU A 783 -13.88 23.10 45.02
C LEU A 783 -12.55 23.47 45.69
N THR A 784 -11.71 24.17 44.94
CA THR A 784 -10.40 24.69 45.36
C THR A 784 -10.54 25.80 46.42
N PRO A 785 -9.66 25.87 47.44
CA PRO A 785 -9.68 26.95 48.43
C PRO A 785 -8.79 28.12 47.97
N TYR A 786 -9.39 29.21 47.49
CA TYR A 786 -8.77 30.52 47.40
C TYR A 786 -9.89 31.57 47.33
N ASP A 787 -10.28 32.11 48.48
CA ASP A 787 -10.40 33.56 48.71
C ASP A 787 -11.08 33.86 50.07
N ARG A 788 -10.24 34.46 50.94
CA ARG A 788 -10.50 35.49 51.97
C ARG A 788 -11.38 35.20 53.20
N GLU A 789 -10.67 35.23 54.34
CA GLU A 789 -11.09 35.87 55.61
C GLU A 789 -11.63 37.29 55.36
N VAL A 790 -12.82 37.58 55.89
CA VAL A 790 -13.20 38.88 56.48
C VAL A 790 -14.15 38.58 57.65
N GLU A 791 -13.86 39.24 58.77
CA GLU A 791 -14.53 39.20 60.07
C GLU A 791 -15.94 39.86 60.08
N ASP A 792 -16.62 39.59 61.20
CA ASP A 792 -17.63 40.40 61.91
C ASP A 792 -19.15 40.17 61.72
N GLU A 793 -19.70 39.65 62.83
CA GLU A 793 -20.85 40.11 63.63
C GLU A 793 -22.32 39.99 63.15
N ASP A 794 -23.09 39.38 64.06
CA ASP A 794 -24.45 39.67 64.50
C ASP A 794 -25.71 39.28 63.67
N GLU A 795 -26.36 38.23 64.18
CA GLU A 795 -27.68 38.28 64.84
C GLU A 795 -28.98 38.52 63.99
N TRP A 796 -29.91 37.56 64.14
CA TRP A 796 -31.38 37.55 63.92
C TRP A 796 -32.00 37.07 62.59
N GLU A 797 -32.79 36.01 62.80
CA GLU A 797 -34.17 35.74 62.34
C GLU A 797 -34.47 34.98 61.05
N ASP A 798 -35.25 33.92 61.27
CA ASP A 798 -35.87 32.99 60.34
C ASP A 798 -36.83 33.70 59.37
N GLU A 799 -36.69 33.46 58.07
CA GLU A 799 -37.81 33.44 57.13
C GLU A 799 -37.48 32.54 55.93
N ASP A 800 -38.46 31.71 55.55
CA ASP A 800 -38.41 30.67 54.53
C ASP A 800 -37.97 31.19 53.14
N GLU A 801 -36.77 30.83 52.67
CA GLU A 801 -36.34 31.05 51.28
C GLU A 801 -36.35 29.74 50.46
N GLU A 802 -37.14 29.75 49.38
CA GLU A 802 -37.12 28.76 48.30
C GLU A 802 -35.73 28.64 47.67
N PRO A 803 -35.26 27.43 47.29
CA PRO A 803 -33.99 27.29 46.57
C PRO A 803 -34.09 27.88 45.14
N PRO A 804 -33.00 28.43 44.60
CA PRO A 804 -33.02 29.18 43.35
C PRO A 804 -33.42 28.30 42.15
N ILE A 805 -34.37 28.81 41.37
CA ILE A 805 -34.80 28.27 40.08
C ILE A 805 -33.63 28.37 39.09
N TYR A 806 -32.99 27.26 38.78
CA TYR A 806 -32.13 27.15 37.59
C TYR A 806 -33.03 27.08 36.35
N PRO A 807 -32.72 27.82 35.25
CA PRO A 807 -33.55 27.78 34.06
C PRO A 807 -33.51 26.39 33.42
N SER A 808 -34.69 25.78 33.30
CA SER A 808 -34.92 24.56 32.53
C SER A 808 -34.64 24.79 31.04
N TYR A 809 -34.15 23.74 30.37
CA TYR A 809 -33.64 23.70 29.00
C TYR A 809 -34.74 23.86 27.91
N GLU A 810 -35.69 24.78 28.07
CA GLU A 810 -36.86 24.94 27.19
C GLU A 810 -37.11 26.38 26.71
N ALA A 811 -36.12 27.28 26.83
CA ALA A 811 -36.24 28.68 26.40
C ALA A 811 -35.16 29.11 25.41
N LEU A 812 -34.99 28.41 24.28
CA LEU A 812 -34.30 28.94 23.09
C LEU A 812 -34.87 28.36 21.77
N SER A 813 -36.20 28.21 21.70
CA SER A 813 -36.87 28.08 20.40
C SER A 813 -38.09 29.00 20.36
N LYS A 814 -37.89 30.20 19.77
CA LYS A 814 -38.86 31.07 19.08
C LYS A 814 -38.42 32.53 19.18
N THR A 815 -37.84 33.02 18.09
CA THR A 815 -37.78 34.39 17.51
C THR A 815 -36.50 34.40 16.67
N SER A 816 -36.46 34.61 15.34
CA SER A 816 -37.25 35.40 14.40
C SER A 816 -37.05 34.79 13.00
N ARG A 817 -38.10 34.42 12.25
CA ARG A 817 -38.65 35.23 11.14
C ARG A 817 -38.45 36.74 11.32
N ASP A 818 -37.49 37.29 10.58
CA ASP A 818 -37.71 38.14 9.41
C ASP A 818 -36.46 38.12 8.51
#